data_AF-A0A8C7R3D5-F1
#
_entry.id   AF-A0A8C7R3D5-F1
#
_cell.length_a   1.000
_cell.length_b   1.000
_cell.length_c   1.000
_cell.angle_alpha   90.00
_cell.angle_beta   90.00
_cell.angle_gamma   90.00
#
_symmetry.space_group_name_H-M   'P 1'
#
loop_
_entity.id
_entity.type
_entity.pdbx_description
1 polymer ?
#
loop_
_entity_poly.entity_id
_entity_poly.type
_entity_poly.pdbx_seq_one_letter_code
_entity_poly.pdbx_strand_id
1 'polypeptide(L)'
;MNGHYQENGMENLMLFEVVKMGKSAMQSVVDDWIEAYKTDRDMALLDLINFFIQCSGCKGVVSGEMFRNMQNSEIIRRMTEEFDEDSGDYPLTMAGPLWKKFKGSFCEFIAVLVRQCQYSIIYDEYLMDTVISLLTGLSDSQVRAFRHTSTLAAMKLMTALVNVALNLSINMDNTQRQYETERNKNVAKRANDRLELLLQKRKELQENQDEIENMMNAIFKGVFVHRYRDAIAEIRAITIEEIGMWMKLYSDAFLNDSYLKYVGWTMHDKQGEVRLKCLTALQGLYYNRELNTRLELFTSRFKDRIVSMTLDKEYDVAVQAIKLLTLVLHSTDEVLSPEDCESVYHLVYSAHRPVAIAAGEFLFKKLFSTREPEEEGAPKRRGRQSPNANLIKTTVFFFLESELHEHAAYLVDSLWESGADLLKDWECMTSLLLDDPVPGEEALTDRQETALIEIMLCTVRQAAECHPPVGRGTGKRVMTAKEKKTQLDDRTRMTELFAVTLPPLLAKYSIDTEKVTNLLQLPQFFDLDIYTTGRLEKHLEALLRQIREIVEKHTDTEVLEACSKTYHALCNEEFTIFNRVDIARSQLLDEMVDKFNRLLEDFLQEGEEPDDDDAYQVLSTLKRITAFHNAHDLSQWDLFSSNFKLLNTGIENGDMPEQIVVHALQCTHYVVLWYLAKVSEGSHRKEELVSLRKQMRMFCLMCQRYLTNVNTTVKEQAFTILCDVLLVFSHQMVSGGREQLEPLVYSPDDSLQTELLSFILHHVFIDQDDDTGSTDGQQDDEAAKIEALHKRRNLLAAYCKLIIYNVVEMNTGADIFKQYMRVRMEKRFTQTREIGSLERTSNPGNLTLFHEMLSELGTGFDRSSSAFCGIKELARRFSLTFGLDQVKTRDAIAMLHKDGIEFAFKEPSPQGEGNPPLHLAFLDILSEFSSKLMRQDKRTVHMYLERFMTFQMALQRDDCWLPLISYRNSLQAGGDDDTMSVVSGYSSRGSSVRSKKTKAATPTCVFSLAEESSSSSADMSWQHQSMQTPVMMPSPHLTSTMMRGPGDMREEQHPHPHTLPQTPQLHQTPIDYNTQVTWMLAQRQQEEVRQQQERAMNYAKLRTNLQQAIRRGTGLMEEDEEPIVEDVMMSSEGRMEDLNEGMDFDTMDIDLPPSKNRRERSELKPDYFDPGSIMDESVIAMF
;
A
#
# COMPACT_ATOMS: atom_id res chain seq x y z
N MET A 1 6.19 45.50 61.31
CA MET A 1 4.76 45.16 61.18
C MET A 1 4.53 44.54 59.82
N ASN A 2 3.81 43.42 59.81
CA ASN A 2 3.15 42.72 58.72
C ASN A 2 3.54 43.11 57.28
N GLY A 3 4.34 42.26 56.63
CA GLY A 3 4.20 42.01 55.19
C GLY A 3 3.27 40.81 55.01
N HIS A 4 2.30 40.88 54.09
CA HIS A 4 1.44 39.73 53.78
C HIS A 4 2.22 38.71 52.94
N TYR A 5 2.35 37.48 53.45
CA TYR A 5 2.42 36.32 52.57
C TYR A 5 1.00 36.02 52.09
N GLN A 6 0.84 35.79 50.79
CA GLN A 6 -0.39 35.21 50.24
C GLN A 6 -0.23 33.69 50.24
N GLU A 7 -1.11 32.99 50.96
CA GLU A 7 -1.26 31.55 50.80
C GLU A 7 -1.92 31.28 49.45
N ASN A 8 -1.12 30.86 48.46
CA ASN A 8 -1.66 30.20 47.27
C ASN A 8 -1.99 28.75 47.65
N GLY A 9 -3.27 28.41 47.67
CA GLY A 9 -3.72 27.04 47.87
C GLY A 9 -3.37 26.15 46.68
N MET A 10 -2.18 25.56 46.69
CA MET A 10 -1.90 24.33 45.97
C MET A 10 -2.27 23.16 46.87
N GLU A 11 -3.11 22.26 46.36
CA GLU A 11 -3.26 20.92 46.92
C GLU A 11 -1.93 20.16 46.75
N ASN A 12 -1.59 19.29 47.71
CA ASN A 12 -0.43 18.40 47.60
C ASN A 12 -0.71 17.30 46.56
N LEU A 13 -0.60 17.66 45.27
CA LEU A 13 -0.72 16.73 44.14
C LEU A 13 0.29 15.60 44.26
N MET A 14 -0.13 14.37 43.98
CA MET A 14 0.77 13.22 44.05
C MET A 14 1.80 13.26 42.91
N LEU A 15 2.99 12.68 43.14
CA LEU A 15 4.10 12.68 42.18
C LEU A 15 3.67 12.13 40.80
N PHE A 16 2.78 11.13 40.77
CA PHE A 16 2.16 10.62 39.55
C PHE A 16 1.41 11.69 38.76
N GLU A 17 0.61 12.52 39.44
CA GLU A 17 -0.19 13.59 38.80
C GLU A 17 0.70 14.70 38.25
N VAL A 18 1.75 15.07 38.99
CA VAL A 18 2.75 16.07 38.55
C VAL A 18 3.42 15.62 37.24
N VAL A 19 3.90 14.38 37.19
CA VAL A 19 4.53 13.79 35.98
C VAL A 19 3.52 13.60 34.84
N LYS A 20 2.28 13.17 35.14
CA LYS A 20 1.19 12.99 34.17
C LYS A 20 0.72 14.31 33.53
N MET A 21 0.62 15.39 34.30
CA MET A 21 0.33 16.71 33.73
C MET A 21 1.55 17.27 32.97
N GLY A 22 2.76 17.06 33.49
CA GLY A 22 4.02 17.51 32.88
C GLY A 22 4.02 19.02 32.60
N LYS A 23 3.58 19.81 33.58
CA LYS A 23 3.53 21.29 33.52
C LYS A 23 4.84 21.93 33.99
N SER A 24 5.54 21.27 34.92
CA SER A 24 6.84 21.68 35.45
C SER A 24 7.98 21.10 34.61
N ALA A 25 9.16 21.72 34.66
CA ALA A 25 10.38 21.09 34.13
C ALA A 25 10.73 19.86 34.97
N MET A 26 11.03 18.72 34.33
CA MET A 26 11.25 17.44 35.03
C MET A 26 12.39 17.52 36.06
N GLN A 27 13.41 18.32 35.75
CA GLN A 27 14.52 18.64 36.63
C GLN A 27 14.07 19.20 37.99
N SER A 28 13.10 20.14 38.01
CA SER A 28 12.58 20.70 39.27
C SER A 28 11.95 19.62 40.13
N VAL A 29 11.07 18.81 39.54
CA VAL A 29 10.35 17.73 40.26
C VAL A 29 11.31 16.72 40.88
N VAL A 30 12.45 16.47 40.23
CA VAL A 30 13.54 15.64 40.75
C VAL A 30 14.32 16.35 41.86
N ASP A 31 14.65 17.63 41.71
CA ASP A 31 15.37 18.40 42.73
C ASP A 31 14.53 18.56 44.01
N ASP A 32 13.23 18.85 43.87
CA ASP A 32 12.23 18.94 44.93
C ASP A 32 12.15 17.61 45.71
N TRP A 33 12.08 16.47 44.99
CA TRP A 33 12.10 15.13 45.60
C TRP A 33 13.46 14.80 46.27
N ILE A 34 14.57 15.25 45.70
CA ILE A 34 15.91 15.08 46.28
C ILE A 34 16.07 15.90 47.57
N GLU A 35 15.44 17.08 47.69
CA GLU A 35 15.40 17.84 48.95
C GLU A 35 14.51 17.16 50.01
N ALA A 36 13.37 16.59 49.60
CA ALA A 36 12.57 15.74 50.47
C ALA A 36 13.36 14.52 51.00
N TYR A 37 14.07 13.79 50.13
CA TYR A 37 14.88 12.62 50.51
C TYR A 37 16.05 12.97 51.46
N LYS A 38 16.63 14.17 51.34
CA LYS A 38 17.64 14.68 52.30
C LYS A 38 17.03 15.03 53.67
N THR A 39 15.72 15.25 53.73
CA THR A 39 14.99 15.64 54.94
C THR A 39 14.42 14.42 55.67
N ASP A 40 13.74 13.52 54.96
CA ASP A 40 13.23 12.25 55.45
C ASP A 40 13.31 11.19 54.33
N ARG A 41 14.19 10.20 54.50
CA ARG A 41 14.42 9.14 53.51
C ARG A 41 13.26 8.15 53.42
N ASP A 42 12.63 7.80 54.54
CA ASP A 42 11.52 6.85 54.60
C ASP A 42 10.32 7.41 53.81
N MET A 43 9.99 8.68 54.06
CA MET A 43 8.83 9.34 53.44
C MET A 43 9.05 9.58 51.94
N ALA A 44 10.23 10.08 51.53
CA ALA A 44 10.51 10.30 50.11
C ALA A 44 10.58 8.98 49.31
N LEU A 45 11.07 7.88 49.91
CA LEU A 45 10.98 6.55 49.31
C LEU A 45 9.54 6.06 49.22
N LEU A 46 8.72 6.27 50.26
CA LEU A 46 7.30 5.88 50.24
C LEU A 46 6.55 6.55 49.08
N ASP A 47 6.82 7.83 48.81
CA ASP A 47 6.24 8.56 47.69
C ASP A 47 6.75 8.03 46.33
N LEU A 48 8.03 7.64 46.23
CA LEU A 48 8.61 7.06 45.01
C LEU A 48 8.09 5.63 44.74
N ILE A 49 7.85 4.85 45.79
CA ILE A 49 7.22 3.52 45.73
C ILE A 49 5.78 3.68 45.22
N ASN A 50 4.99 4.56 45.84
CA ASN A 50 3.62 4.85 45.42
C ASN A 50 3.56 5.39 43.98
N PHE A 51 4.53 6.22 43.56
CA PHE A 51 4.64 6.66 42.17
C PHE A 51 4.74 5.51 41.17
N PHE A 52 5.56 4.48 41.42
CA PHE A 52 5.65 3.32 40.51
C PHE A 52 4.38 2.46 40.50
N ILE A 53 3.71 2.31 41.65
CA ILE A 53 2.41 1.63 41.78
C ILE A 53 1.32 2.38 41.00
N GLN A 54 1.20 3.70 41.18
CA GLN A 54 0.20 4.55 40.51
C GLN A 54 0.47 4.71 39.01
N CYS A 55 1.75 4.77 38.59
CA CYS A 55 2.11 4.72 37.16
C CYS A 55 1.67 3.42 36.48
N SER A 56 1.46 2.35 37.26
CA SER A 56 0.93 1.07 36.79
C SER A 56 -0.60 1.06 36.71
N GLY A 57 -1.30 2.13 37.11
CA GLY A 57 -2.77 2.24 37.08
C GLY A 57 -3.48 1.78 38.36
N CYS A 58 -2.74 1.22 39.33
CA CYS A 58 -3.27 0.83 40.64
C CYS A 58 -3.69 2.08 41.44
N LYS A 59 -4.90 2.06 42.03
CA LYS A 59 -5.41 3.12 42.91
C LYS A 59 -5.04 2.90 44.39
N GLY A 60 -4.63 1.69 44.76
CA GLY A 60 -4.12 1.34 46.09
C GLY A 60 -2.88 2.14 46.49
N VAL A 61 -2.66 2.29 47.80
CA VAL A 61 -1.60 3.14 48.36
C VAL A 61 -0.80 2.36 49.40
N VAL A 62 0.50 2.25 49.18
CA VAL A 62 1.44 1.68 50.16
C VAL A 62 1.57 2.66 51.32
N SER A 63 1.26 2.21 52.53
CA SER A 63 1.40 3.02 53.75
C SER A 63 2.79 2.87 54.39
N GLY A 64 3.19 3.84 55.22
CA GLY A 64 4.46 3.78 55.96
C GLY A 64 4.55 2.63 56.98
N GLU A 65 3.42 2.05 57.40
CA GLU A 65 3.41 0.82 58.19
C GLU A 65 3.74 -0.40 57.32
N MET A 66 3.19 -0.48 56.11
CA MET A 66 3.49 -1.55 55.16
C MET A 66 4.97 -1.51 54.72
N PHE A 67 5.48 -0.32 54.38
CA PHE A 67 6.88 -0.15 53.98
C PHE A 67 7.90 -0.58 55.06
N ARG A 68 7.57 -0.39 56.34
CA ARG A 68 8.45 -0.78 57.47
C ARG A 68 8.30 -2.25 57.91
N ASN A 69 7.13 -2.85 57.72
CA ASN A 69 6.78 -4.15 58.32
C ASN A 69 6.53 -5.30 57.32
N MET A 70 6.43 -5.03 56.01
CA MET A 70 6.08 -6.03 54.99
C MET A 70 7.17 -6.15 53.92
N GLN A 71 7.32 -7.36 53.34
CA GLN A 71 8.22 -7.55 52.21
C GLN A 71 7.59 -7.11 50.88
N ASN A 72 8.41 -6.76 49.87
CA ASN A 72 7.93 -6.34 48.55
C ASN A 72 6.94 -7.35 47.92
N SER A 73 7.14 -8.65 48.10
CA SER A 73 6.20 -9.70 47.65
C SER A 73 4.80 -9.58 48.29
N GLU A 74 4.73 -9.21 49.56
CA GLU A 74 3.48 -9.02 50.30
C GLU A 74 2.82 -7.68 49.97
N ILE A 75 3.63 -6.63 49.78
CA ILE A 75 3.17 -5.31 49.34
C ILE A 75 2.57 -5.42 47.92
N ILE A 76 3.23 -6.09 46.99
CA ILE A 76 2.73 -6.30 45.62
C ILE A 76 1.43 -7.11 45.63
N ARG A 77 1.31 -8.11 46.52
CA ARG A 77 0.04 -8.84 46.70
C ARG A 77 -1.08 -7.93 47.22
N ARG A 78 -0.82 -7.11 48.25
CA ARG A 78 -1.78 -6.08 48.72
C ARG A 78 -2.20 -5.12 47.61
N MET A 79 -1.25 -4.57 46.86
CA MET A 79 -1.53 -3.65 45.74
C MET A 79 -2.17 -4.34 44.53
N THR A 80 -2.24 -5.68 44.51
CA THR A 80 -3.06 -6.45 43.55
C THR A 80 -4.47 -6.69 44.10
N GLU A 81 -4.62 -6.88 45.41
CA GLU A 81 -5.92 -6.98 46.10
C GLU A 81 -6.64 -5.60 46.17
N GLU A 82 -5.88 -4.52 46.21
CA GLU A 82 -6.32 -3.11 46.31
C GLU A 82 -6.13 -2.34 44.98
N PHE A 83 -6.10 -3.02 43.83
CA PHE A 83 -5.83 -2.37 42.53
C PHE A 83 -6.97 -1.44 42.08
N ASP A 84 -8.22 -1.86 42.31
CA ASP A 84 -9.48 -1.14 42.05
C ASP A 84 -9.64 -0.67 40.59
N GLU A 85 -9.45 -1.56 39.61
CA GLU A 85 -9.58 -1.22 38.19
C GLU A 85 -11.03 -1.11 37.67
N ASP A 86 -11.30 -0.08 36.86
CA ASP A 86 -12.57 0.08 36.13
C ASP A 86 -12.56 -0.65 34.76
N SER A 87 -11.38 -0.95 34.22
CA SER A 87 -11.15 -1.73 32.99
C SER A 87 -9.77 -2.39 33.01
N GLY A 88 -9.45 -3.22 32.01
CA GLY A 88 -8.10 -3.79 31.84
C GLY A 88 -7.03 -2.81 31.34
N ASP A 89 -7.33 -1.51 31.27
CA ASP A 89 -6.43 -0.47 30.76
C ASP A 89 -5.56 0.14 31.87
N TYR A 90 -4.31 0.45 31.55
CA TYR A 90 -3.38 1.11 32.45
C TYR A 90 -2.57 2.18 31.70
N PRO A 91 -1.89 3.13 32.40
CA PRO A 91 -1.32 4.34 31.79
C PRO A 91 -0.37 4.16 30.60
N LEU A 92 0.16 2.96 30.35
CA LEU A 92 1.02 2.63 29.21
C LEU A 92 0.31 2.04 27.99
N THR A 93 -0.92 1.52 28.14
CA THR A 93 -1.76 1.02 27.03
C THR A 93 -2.81 2.04 26.56
N MET A 94 -3.19 3.00 27.41
CA MET A 94 -4.19 4.01 27.08
C MET A 94 -3.78 4.88 25.87
N ALA A 95 -4.68 5.02 24.90
CA ALA A 95 -4.43 5.78 23.68
C ALA A 95 -4.57 7.30 23.86
N GLY A 96 -3.87 8.06 23.02
CA GLY A 96 -4.03 9.52 22.88
C GLY A 96 -2.80 10.36 23.29
N PRO A 97 -2.79 11.67 23.00
CA PRO A 97 -1.62 12.53 23.20
C PRO A 97 -1.18 12.66 24.67
N LEU A 98 -2.13 12.68 25.61
CA LEU A 98 -1.86 12.78 27.04
C LEU A 98 -1.00 11.59 27.52
N TRP A 99 -1.42 10.37 27.19
CA TRP A 99 -0.74 9.15 27.64
C TRP A 99 0.57 8.90 26.91
N LYS A 100 0.67 9.29 25.63
CA LYS A 100 1.96 9.36 24.90
C LYS A 100 2.93 10.34 25.58
N LYS A 101 2.46 11.52 26.02
CA LYS A 101 3.29 12.47 26.79
C LYS A 101 3.69 11.87 28.14
N PHE A 102 2.75 11.30 28.90
CA PHE A 102 3.04 10.66 30.18
C PHE A 102 4.10 9.57 30.06
N LYS A 103 4.03 8.67 29.07
CA LYS A 103 5.06 7.64 28.84
C LYS A 103 6.45 8.26 28.62
N GLY A 104 6.53 9.37 27.90
CA GLY A 104 7.76 10.15 27.75
C GLY A 104 8.26 10.73 29.08
N SER A 105 7.40 11.48 29.78
CA SER A 105 7.71 12.12 31.07
C SER A 105 8.06 11.12 32.18
N PHE A 106 7.46 9.93 32.19
CA PHE A 106 7.81 8.83 33.09
C PHE A 106 9.23 8.31 32.84
N CYS A 107 9.59 8.09 31.57
CA CYS A 107 10.95 7.69 31.19
C CYS A 107 11.98 8.79 31.51
N GLU A 108 11.62 10.07 31.31
CA GLU A 108 12.46 11.22 31.59
C GLU A 108 12.71 11.39 33.10
N PHE A 109 11.67 11.28 33.94
CA PHE A 109 11.78 11.38 35.40
C PHE A 109 12.86 10.43 35.95
N ILE A 110 12.80 9.15 35.59
CA ILE A 110 13.75 8.12 36.03
C ILE A 110 15.18 8.46 35.58
N ALA A 111 15.35 8.86 34.32
CA ALA A 111 16.66 9.19 33.77
C ALA A 111 17.27 10.48 34.37
N VAL A 112 16.45 11.44 34.77
CA VAL A 112 16.89 12.68 35.43
C VAL A 112 17.19 12.43 36.92
N LEU A 113 16.36 11.64 37.62
CA LEU A 113 16.57 11.25 39.02
C LEU A 113 17.94 10.59 39.22
N VAL A 114 18.25 9.54 38.45
CA VAL A 114 19.54 8.83 38.52
C VAL A 114 20.69 9.78 38.19
N ARG A 115 20.54 10.65 37.20
CA ARG A 115 21.56 11.62 36.79
C ARG A 115 21.88 12.64 37.90
N GLN A 116 20.90 13.07 38.69
CA GLN A 116 21.16 14.02 39.78
C GLN A 116 21.69 13.35 41.04
N CYS A 117 21.29 12.10 41.31
CA CYS A 117 21.85 11.31 42.40
C CYS A 117 23.30 10.84 42.14
N GLN A 118 23.79 10.89 40.89
CA GLN A 118 25.02 10.20 40.41
C GLN A 118 26.33 10.53 41.15
N TYR A 119 26.39 11.62 41.93
CA TYR A 119 27.60 12.07 42.63
C TYR A 119 27.55 11.91 44.16
N SER A 120 26.45 11.37 44.71
CA SER A 120 26.33 11.16 46.16
C SER A 120 25.25 10.13 46.52
N ILE A 121 23.97 10.49 46.37
CA ILE A 121 22.82 9.70 46.84
C ILE A 121 22.76 8.31 46.18
N ILE A 122 23.28 8.14 44.96
CA ILE A 122 23.31 6.84 44.29
C ILE A 122 24.17 5.78 45.02
N TYR A 123 25.09 6.22 45.89
CA TYR A 123 26.01 5.37 46.66
C TYR A 123 25.64 5.30 48.16
N ASP A 124 24.39 5.56 48.53
CA ASP A 124 23.98 5.66 49.94
C ASP A 124 23.48 4.34 50.57
N GLU A 125 23.70 3.22 49.88
CA GLU A 125 23.31 1.85 50.25
C GLU A 125 21.80 1.68 50.57
N TYR A 126 20.94 2.60 50.12
CA TYR A 126 19.52 2.60 50.50
C TYR A 126 18.55 2.95 49.37
N LEU A 127 18.78 4.03 48.60
CA LEU A 127 17.83 4.44 47.55
C LEU A 127 17.71 3.39 46.44
N MET A 128 18.82 3.04 45.80
CA MET A 128 18.80 2.21 44.61
C MET A 128 18.43 0.75 44.93
N ASP A 129 18.89 0.20 46.05
CA ASP A 129 18.50 -1.14 46.51
C ASP A 129 16.99 -1.26 46.72
N THR A 130 16.37 -0.26 47.36
CA THR A 130 14.91 -0.22 47.56
C THR A 130 14.17 -0.20 46.23
N VAL A 131 14.60 0.67 45.30
CA VAL A 131 13.96 0.82 43.98
C VAL A 131 14.18 -0.41 43.10
N ILE A 132 15.39 -0.96 43.02
CA ILE A 132 15.72 -2.14 42.21
C ILE A 132 15.00 -3.37 42.76
N SER A 133 14.94 -3.55 44.08
CA SER A 133 14.20 -4.63 44.73
C SER A 133 12.69 -4.57 44.42
N LEU A 134 12.08 -3.39 44.53
CA LEU A 134 10.66 -3.20 44.19
C LEU A 134 10.40 -3.46 42.69
N LEU A 135 11.17 -2.83 41.80
CA LEU A 135 10.97 -2.96 40.36
C LEU A 135 11.18 -4.39 39.89
N THR A 136 12.16 -5.10 40.45
CA THR A 136 12.39 -6.53 40.17
C THR A 136 11.18 -7.37 40.60
N GLY A 137 10.69 -7.19 41.84
CA GLY A 137 9.49 -7.89 42.32
C GLY A 137 8.24 -7.60 41.48
N LEU A 138 7.99 -6.33 41.13
CA LEU A 138 6.89 -5.95 40.24
C LEU A 138 7.04 -6.58 38.84
N SER A 139 8.27 -6.75 38.36
CA SER A 139 8.56 -7.34 37.04
C SER A 139 8.35 -8.87 36.99
N ASP A 140 8.19 -9.54 38.12
CA ASP A 140 7.79 -10.96 38.16
C ASP A 140 6.29 -11.15 38.46
N SER A 141 5.56 -10.06 38.73
CA SER A 141 4.11 -10.11 38.95
C SER A 141 3.37 -10.62 37.72
N GLN A 142 2.38 -11.49 37.94
CA GLN A 142 1.50 -11.96 36.87
C GLN A 142 0.61 -10.83 36.32
N VAL A 143 0.33 -9.80 37.12
CA VAL A 143 -0.41 -8.59 36.72
C VAL A 143 0.36 -7.85 35.63
N ARG A 144 -0.17 -7.86 34.39
CA ARG A 144 0.46 -7.22 33.23
C ARG A 144 0.76 -5.74 33.47
N ALA A 145 -0.12 -5.03 34.15
CA ALA A 145 0.00 -3.59 34.40
C ALA A 145 1.24 -3.25 35.23
N PHE A 146 1.44 -3.93 36.37
CA PHE A 146 2.68 -3.84 37.15
C PHE A 146 3.90 -4.28 36.33
N ARG A 147 3.84 -5.47 35.70
CA ARG A 147 4.99 -6.06 35.01
C ARG A 147 5.50 -5.25 33.83
N HIS A 148 4.60 -4.71 33.00
CA HIS A 148 4.99 -3.82 31.88
C HIS A 148 5.62 -2.54 32.44
N THR A 149 4.96 -1.89 33.40
CA THR A 149 5.40 -0.59 33.93
C THR A 149 6.73 -0.68 34.67
N SER A 150 6.92 -1.71 35.51
CA SER A 150 8.18 -1.92 36.21
C SER A 150 9.31 -2.35 35.28
N THR A 151 9.02 -3.14 34.23
CA THR A 151 10.04 -3.46 33.22
C THR A 151 10.48 -2.19 32.49
N LEU A 152 9.56 -1.33 32.06
CA LEU A 152 9.91 -0.05 31.44
C LEU A 152 10.75 0.82 32.38
N ALA A 153 10.35 0.92 33.66
CA ALA A 153 11.10 1.65 34.66
C ALA A 153 12.51 1.09 34.87
N ALA A 154 12.64 -0.23 35.04
CA ALA A 154 13.91 -0.91 35.26
C ALA A 154 14.86 -0.78 34.06
N MET A 155 14.35 -0.88 32.83
CA MET A 155 15.19 -0.69 31.64
C MET A 155 15.64 0.77 31.49
N LYS A 156 14.79 1.76 31.83
CA LYS A 156 15.20 3.19 31.85
C LYS A 156 16.18 3.52 32.98
N LEU A 157 16.02 2.89 34.14
CA LEU A 157 16.97 2.95 35.25
C LEU A 157 18.33 2.36 34.83
N MET A 158 18.35 1.19 34.19
CA MET A 158 19.55 0.59 33.61
C MET A 158 20.22 1.52 32.58
N THR A 159 19.46 2.07 31.62
CA THR A 159 19.99 3.05 30.65
C THR A 159 20.61 4.28 31.34
N ALA A 160 20.06 4.73 32.47
CA ALA A 160 20.64 5.82 33.24
C ALA A 160 21.91 5.41 34.01
N LEU A 161 21.96 4.20 34.59
CA LEU A 161 23.17 3.65 35.22
C LEU A 161 24.32 3.48 34.22
N VAL A 162 24.05 3.06 32.98
CA VAL A 162 25.05 2.98 31.90
C VAL A 162 25.66 4.36 31.59
N ASN A 163 24.88 5.46 31.69
CA ASN A 163 25.43 6.82 31.58
C ASN A 163 26.36 7.15 32.77
N VAL A 164 26.02 6.71 33.99
CA VAL A 164 26.87 6.95 35.17
C VAL A 164 28.17 6.14 35.08
N ALA A 165 28.12 4.87 34.67
CA ALA A 165 29.30 4.04 34.42
C ALA A 165 30.22 4.64 33.35
N LEU A 166 29.67 5.18 32.25
CA LEU A 166 30.44 5.89 31.24
C LEU A 166 31.10 7.16 31.80
N ASN A 167 30.38 7.95 32.61
CA ASN A 167 30.92 9.13 33.28
C ASN A 167 32.02 8.78 34.29
N LEU A 168 31.87 7.69 35.05
CA LEU A 168 32.89 7.18 35.98
C LEU A 168 34.14 6.73 35.22
N SER A 169 33.98 5.93 34.17
CA SER A 169 35.08 5.49 33.30
C SER A 169 35.89 6.67 32.75
N ILE A 170 35.22 7.68 32.17
CA ILE A 170 35.86 8.91 31.69
C ILE A 170 36.58 9.67 32.82
N ASN A 171 36.02 9.72 34.02
CA ASN A 171 36.65 10.37 35.18
C ASN A 171 37.84 9.58 35.74
N MET A 172 37.78 8.25 35.72
CA MET A 172 38.89 7.37 36.09
C MET A 172 40.05 7.54 35.12
N ASP A 173 39.78 7.56 33.82
CA ASP A 173 40.77 7.74 32.76
C ASP A 173 41.45 9.12 32.86
N ASN A 174 40.67 10.18 33.08
CA ASN A 174 41.21 11.51 33.33
C ASN A 174 42.04 11.60 34.63
N THR A 175 41.66 10.85 35.68
CA THR A 175 42.41 10.79 36.95
C THR A 175 43.71 10.00 36.77
N GLN A 176 43.70 8.91 36.00
CA GLN A 176 44.87 8.10 35.64
C GLN A 176 45.89 8.94 34.84
N ARG A 177 45.45 9.66 33.81
CA ARG A 177 46.31 10.56 33.01
C ARG A 177 46.92 11.68 33.87
N GLN A 178 46.18 12.22 34.84
CA GLN A 178 46.71 13.19 35.82
C GLN A 178 47.76 12.57 36.76
N TYR A 179 47.50 11.36 37.27
CA TYR A 179 48.43 10.62 38.11
C TYR A 179 49.75 10.33 37.37
N GLU A 180 49.68 9.85 36.14
CA GLU A 180 50.86 9.61 35.30
C GLU A 180 51.62 10.89 34.99
N THR A 181 50.92 11.99 34.69
CA THR A 181 51.54 13.31 34.44
C THR A 181 52.28 13.83 35.66
N GLU A 182 51.73 13.68 36.87
CA GLU A 182 52.39 14.07 38.12
C GLU A 182 53.57 13.13 38.46
N ARG A 183 53.42 11.82 38.18
CA ARG A 183 54.43 10.78 38.43
C ARG A 183 55.65 10.97 37.54
N ASN A 184 55.44 11.32 36.27
CA ASN A 184 56.49 11.47 35.26
C ASN A 184 57.31 12.77 35.42
N LYS A 185 56.95 13.66 36.36
CA LYS A 185 57.82 14.80 36.71
C LYS A 185 59.12 14.34 37.35
N ASN A 186 60.19 15.11 37.08
CA ASN A 186 61.46 15.03 37.80
C ASN A 186 61.22 15.07 39.32
N VAL A 187 61.96 14.25 40.08
CA VAL A 187 61.74 14.03 41.52
C VAL A 187 61.69 15.33 42.33
N ALA A 188 62.55 16.31 42.01
CA ALA A 188 62.56 17.63 42.67
C ALA A 188 61.38 18.58 42.32
N LYS A 189 60.44 18.15 41.48
CA LYS A 189 59.21 18.88 41.08
C LYS A 189 57.94 18.03 41.21
N ARG A 190 58.03 16.86 41.83
CA ARG A 190 56.92 15.90 42.02
C ARG A 190 56.25 16.17 43.38
N ALA A 191 54.94 16.42 43.38
CA ALA A 191 54.18 16.50 44.62
C ALA A 191 53.69 15.10 45.03
N ASN A 192 54.34 14.49 46.02
CA ASN A 192 53.99 13.13 46.48
C ASN A 192 52.58 13.10 47.09
N ASP A 193 52.22 14.09 47.91
CA ASP A 193 50.91 14.25 48.54
C ASP A 193 49.79 14.32 47.47
N ARG A 194 50.08 14.90 46.30
CA ARG A 194 49.17 14.95 45.16
C ARG A 194 49.05 13.60 44.46
N LEU A 195 50.13 12.81 44.40
CA LEU A 195 50.08 11.44 43.87
C LEU A 195 49.26 10.52 44.78
N GLU A 196 49.40 10.66 46.09
CA GLU A 196 48.61 9.92 47.08
C GLU A 196 47.13 10.30 46.98
N LEU A 197 46.80 11.59 46.91
CA LEU A 197 45.43 12.07 46.67
C LEU A 197 44.83 11.56 45.35
N LEU A 198 45.62 11.52 44.26
CA LEU A 198 45.17 11.00 42.97
C LEU A 198 44.98 9.47 42.98
N LEU A 199 45.80 8.73 43.73
CA LEU A 199 45.63 7.28 43.94
C LEU A 199 44.38 6.99 44.77
N GLN A 200 44.17 7.73 45.86
CA GLN A 200 42.98 7.62 46.71
C GLN A 200 41.71 7.94 45.93
N LYS A 201 41.68 9.06 45.19
CA LYS A 201 40.55 9.39 44.32
C LYS A 201 40.30 8.35 43.22
N ARG A 202 41.34 7.73 42.66
CA ARG A 202 41.19 6.66 41.67
C ARG A 202 40.62 5.38 42.32
N LYS A 203 40.95 5.10 43.59
CA LYS A 203 40.36 4.00 44.35
C LYS A 203 38.87 4.25 44.63
N GLU A 204 38.51 5.45 45.07
CA GLU A 204 37.11 5.88 45.26
C GLU A 204 36.31 5.77 43.96
N LEU A 205 36.88 6.17 42.82
CA LEU A 205 36.23 6.03 41.52
C LEU A 205 36.07 4.56 41.07
N GLN A 206 36.96 3.66 41.47
CA GLN A 206 36.82 2.21 41.22
C GLN A 206 35.75 1.61 42.12
N GLU A 207 35.74 1.93 43.42
CA GLU A 207 34.72 1.44 44.36
C GLU A 207 33.31 1.90 43.94
N ASN A 208 33.19 3.14 43.43
CA ASN A 208 31.96 3.63 42.81
C ASN A 208 31.62 2.92 41.47
N GLN A 209 32.61 2.53 40.67
CA GLN A 209 32.39 1.81 39.40
C GLN A 209 31.85 0.41 39.67
N ASP A 210 32.51 -0.32 40.57
CA ASP A 210 32.12 -1.67 40.99
C ASP A 210 30.66 -1.69 41.48
N GLU A 211 30.23 -0.64 42.21
CA GLU A 211 28.86 -0.54 42.74
C GLU A 211 27.80 -0.18 41.69
N ILE A 212 28.11 0.69 40.71
CA ILE A 212 27.21 0.86 39.55
C ILE A 212 27.12 -0.45 38.75
N GLU A 213 28.21 -1.21 38.63
CA GLU A 213 28.20 -2.52 37.98
C GLU A 213 27.41 -3.58 38.76
N ASN A 214 27.38 -3.54 40.10
CA ASN A 214 26.51 -4.36 40.93
C ASN A 214 25.02 -4.07 40.64
N MET A 215 24.60 -2.80 40.70
CA MET A 215 23.22 -2.38 40.38
C MET A 215 22.82 -2.77 38.94
N MET A 216 23.71 -2.54 37.96
CA MET A 216 23.47 -2.94 36.57
C MET A 216 23.32 -4.46 36.43
N ASN A 217 24.16 -5.25 37.11
CA ASN A 217 24.04 -6.71 37.14
C ASN A 217 22.74 -7.19 37.78
N ALA A 218 22.27 -6.52 38.85
CA ALA A 218 21.02 -6.85 39.52
C ALA A 218 19.81 -6.66 38.59
N ILE A 219 19.70 -5.52 37.93
CA ILE A 219 18.63 -5.25 36.95
C ILE A 219 18.72 -6.19 35.74
N PHE A 220 19.93 -6.43 35.23
CA PHE A 220 20.12 -7.28 34.05
C PHE A 220 19.71 -8.74 34.33
N LYS A 221 20.16 -9.31 35.46
CA LYS A 221 19.86 -10.70 35.83
C LYS A 221 18.43 -10.85 36.35
N GLY A 222 17.96 -9.93 37.20
CA GLY A 222 16.62 -9.99 37.81
C GLY A 222 15.49 -9.65 36.85
N VAL A 223 15.68 -8.65 35.97
CA VAL A 223 14.63 -8.16 35.06
C VAL A 223 14.89 -8.56 33.61
N PHE A 224 15.97 -8.07 32.99
CA PHE A 224 16.17 -8.20 31.54
C PHE A 224 16.15 -9.66 31.07
N VAL A 225 16.93 -10.54 31.71
CA VAL A 225 17.06 -11.97 31.36
C VAL A 225 15.74 -12.76 31.48
N HIS A 226 14.74 -12.23 32.19
CA HIS A 226 13.40 -12.81 32.28
C HIS A 226 12.39 -12.12 31.34
N ARG A 227 12.47 -10.80 31.18
CA ARG A 227 11.49 -10.00 30.45
C ARG A 227 11.73 -9.87 28.94
N TYR A 228 12.95 -10.11 28.44
CA TYR A 228 13.20 -10.17 26.98
C TYR A 228 12.43 -11.30 26.28
N ARG A 229 11.93 -12.26 27.05
CA ARG A 229 11.14 -13.43 26.66
C ARG A 229 9.78 -13.49 27.38
N ASP A 230 9.22 -12.33 27.75
CA ASP A 230 7.84 -12.25 28.25
C ASP A 230 6.84 -12.78 27.22
N ALA A 231 5.66 -13.25 27.66
CA ALA A 231 4.56 -13.56 26.75
C ALA A 231 4.08 -12.31 25.99
N ILE A 232 4.10 -11.13 26.64
CA ILE A 232 3.66 -9.86 26.07
C ILE A 232 4.74 -9.25 25.18
N ALA A 233 4.41 -9.01 23.90
CA ALA A 233 5.36 -8.54 22.89
C ALA A 233 5.88 -7.12 23.14
N GLU A 234 5.01 -6.18 23.53
CA GLU A 234 5.40 -4.83 24.00
C GLU A 234 6.53 -4.85 25.04
N ILE A 235 6.51 -5.81 25.98
CA ILE A 235 7.52 -5.94 27.04
C ILE A 235 8.84 -6.42 26.45
N ARG A 236 8.82 -7.42 25.55
CA ARG A 236 10.01 -7.86 24.81
C ARG A 236 10.60 -6.72 23.99
N ALA A 237 9.77 -5.99 23.23
CA ALA A 237 10.16 -4.85 22.42
C ALA A 237 10.89 -3.76 23.24
N ILE A 238 10.38 -3.42 24.44
CA ILE A 238 11.02 -2.47 25.37
C ILE A 238 12.42 -2.93 25.78
N THR A 239 12.60 -4.21 26.14
CA THR A 239 13.94 -4.70 26.55
C THR A 239 14.95 -4.70 25.39
N ILE A 240 14.50 -5.03 24.17
CA ILE A 240 15.34 -5.05 22.96
C ILE A 240 15.72 -3.63 22.51
N GLU A 241 14.82 -2.67 22.67
CA GLU A 241 15.12 -1.25 22.42
C GLU A 241 16.21 -0.73 23.36
N GLU A 242 16.11 -1.00 24.66
CA GLU A 242 17.05 -0.46 25.64
C GLU A 242 18.42 -1.17 25.62
N ILE A 243 18.51 -2.49 25.39
CA ILE A 243 19.83 -3.15 25.19
C ILE A 243 20.53 -2.63 23.93
N GLY A 244 19.79 -2.29 22.88
CA GLY A 244 20.31 -1.57 21.72
C GLY A 244 20.90 -0.21 22.09
N MET A 245 20.21 0.54 22.97
CA MET A 245 20.71 1.81 23.50
C MET A 245 21.95 1.64 24.38
N TRP A 246 22.07 0.61 25.22
CA TRP A 246 23.27 0.37 26.03
C TRP A 246 24.50 0.08 25.16
N MET A 247 24.36 -0.80 24.17
CA MET A 247 25.42 -1.15 23.21
C MET A 247 25.87 0.06 22.37
N LYS A 248 24.94 0.97 22.05
CA LYS A 248 25.23 2.21 21.31
C LYS A 248 25.87 3.30 22.18
N LEU A 249 25.48 3.39 23.45
CA LEU A 249 25.92 4.43 24.37
C LEU A 249 27.31 4.14 24.97
N TYR A 250 27.56 2.90 25.38
CA TYR A 250 28.81 2.49 26.00
C TYR A 250 29.32 1.18 25.37
N SER A 251 29.71 1.28 24.11
CA SER A 251 30.13 0.17 23.27
C SER A 251 31.33 -0.62 23.81
N ASP A 252 32.21 -0.01 24.59
CA ASP A 252 33.37 -0.71 25.19
C ASP A 252 33.00 -1.68 26.31
N ALA A 253 31.88 -1.46 26.99
CA ALA A 253 31.34 -2.39 27.99
C ALA A 253 30.27 -3.34 27.40
N PHE A 254 29.41 -2.81 26.51
CA PHE A 254 28.19 -3.54 26.08
C PHE A 254 28.24 -4.11 24.66
N LEU A 255 29.06 -3.59 23.73
CA LEU A 255 29.07 -4.10 22.35
C LEU A 255 29.96 -5.35 22.23
N ASN A 256 29.39 -6.50 22.61
CA ASN A 256 29.99 -7.83 22.50
C ASN A 256 28.92 -8.92 22.45
N ASP A 257 29.32 -10.14 22.05
CA ASP A 257 28.46 -11.31 21.87
C ASP A 257 27.58 -11.64 23.09
N SER A 258 28.03 -11.34 24.31
CA SER A 258 27.27 -11.65 25.52
C SER A 258 25.95 -10.89 25.60
N TYR A 259 25.87 -9.71 24.97
CA TYR A 259 24.68 -8.87 24.81
C TYR A 259 24.05 -9.00 23.42
N LEU A 260 24.86 -8.98 22.35
CA LEU A 260 24.36 -9.06 20.96
C LEU A 260 23.52 -10.32 20.68
N LYS A 261 23.83 -11.46 21.33
CA LYS A 261 23.07 -12.71 21.18
C LYS A 261 21.57 -12.56 21.47
N TYR A 262 21.16 -11.66 22.38
CA TYR A 262 19.75 -11.46 22.71
C TYR A 262 19.00 -10.80 21.53
N VAL A 263 19.64 -9.87 20.82
CA VAL A 263 19.10 -9.29 19.58
C VAL A 263 19.11 -10.35 18.47
N GLY A 264 20.20 -11.11 18.34
CA GLY A 264 20.35 -12.22 17.38
C GLY A 264 19.23 -13.26 17.46
N TRP A 265 18.93 -13.75 18.66
CA TRP A 265 17.81 -14.65 18.90
C TRP A 265 16.46 -13.99 18.61
N THR A 266 16.26 -12.75 19.07
CA THR A 266 14.94 -12.09 19.03
C THR A 266 14.55 -11.57 17.63
N MET A 267 15.46 -11.54 16.65
CA MET A 267 15.10 -11.42 15.22
C MET A 267 14.21 -12.57 14.70
N HIS A 268 14.04 -13.65 15.47
CA HIS A 268 13.17 -14.78 15.16
C HIS A 268 11.80 -14.73 15.89
N ASP A 269 11.49 -13.61 16.56
CA ASP A 269 10.21 -13.40 17.26
C ASP A 269 9.02 -13.49 16.31
N LYS A 270 7.87 -13.93 16.82
CA LYS A 270 6.64 -14.08 16.02
C LYS A 270 5.92 -12.75 15.78
N GLN A 271 6.15 -11.72 16.58
CA GLN A 271 5.54 -10.39 16.45
C GLN A 271 6.53 -9.38 15.84
N GLY A 272 6.13 -8.68 14.77
CA GLY A 272 7.03 -7.79 14.04
C GLY A 272 7.40 -6.52 14.78
N GLU A 273 6.59 -6.05 15.73
CA GLU A 273 7.00 -4.94 16.62
C GLU A 273 8.33 -5.25 17.34
N VAL A 274 8.56 -6.52 17.70
CA VAL A 274 9.77 -6.98 18.38
C VAL A 274 10.92 -7.12 17.38
N ARG A 275 10.65 -7.71 16.20
CA ARG A 275 11.63 -7.83 15.11
C ARG A 275 12.11 -6.45 14.62
N LEU A 276 11.21 -5.47 14.56
CA LEU A 276 11.48 -4.08 14.22
C LEU A 276 12.45 -3.42 15.22
N LYS A 277 12.25 -3.65 16.53
CA LYS A 277 13.20 -3.18 17.56
C LYS A 277 14.57 -3.82 17.39
N CYS A 278 14.67 -5.12 17.07
CA CYS A 278 15.97 -5.75 16.77
C CYS A 278 16.70 -5.05 15.61
N LEU A 279 16.03 -4.80 14.50
CA LEU A 279 16.63 -4.17 13.32
C LEU A 279 17.04 -2.72 13.60
N THR A 280 16.18 -1.91 14.22
CA THR A 280 16.49 -0.51 14.55
C THR A 280 17.61 -0.38 15.59
N ALA A 281 17.73 -1.32 16.53
CA ALA A 281 18.88 -1.41 17.43
C ALA A 281 20.18 -1.65 16.66
N LEU A 282 20.20 -2.62 15.74
CA LEU A 282 21.37 -2.92 14.91
C LEU A 282 21.75 -1.74 14.00
N GLN A 283 20.79 -1.13 13.29
CA GLN A 283 21.02 0.09 12.50
C GLN A 283 21.67 1.21 13.33
N GLY A 284 21.26 1.33 14.60
CA GLY A 284 21.81 2.28 15.55
C GLY A 284 23.31 2.09 15.83
N LEU A 285 23.85 0.89 15.60
CA LEU A 285 25.26 0.53 15.77
C LEU A 285 26.06 0.75 14.46
N TYR A 286 25.63 0.18 13.33
CA TYR A 286 26.34 0.34 12.03
C TYR A 286 26.43 1.79 11.54
N TYR A 287 25.55 2.69 12.01
CA TYR A 287 25.67 4.12 11.73
C TYR A 287 26.96 4.74 12.29
N ASN A 288 27.52 4.17 13.38
CA ASN A 288 28.86 4.53 13.84
C ASN A 288 29.90 3.56 13.24
N ARG A 289 30.61 4.03 12.20
CA ARG A 289 31.61 3.23 11.47
C ARG A 289 32.74 2.67 12.34
N GLU A 290 33.04 3.30 13.47
CA GLU A 290 34.08 2.85 14.42
C GLU A 290 33.71 1.52 15.11
N LEU A 291 32.42 1.16 15.13
CA LEU A 291 31.90 -0.04 15.79
C LEU A 291 31.84 -1.28 14.87
N ASN A 292 31.97 -1.09 13.56
CA ASN A 292 31.70 -2.11 12.54
C ASN A 292 32.52 -3.39 12.72
N THR A 293 33.80 -3.27 13.09
CA THR A 293 34.69 -4.43 13.28
C THR A 293 34.27 -5.33 14.44
N ARG A 294 33.52 -4.80 15.43
CA ARG A 294 32.92 -5.61 16.52
C ARG A 294 31.60 -6.27 16.10
N LEU A 295 31.04 -5.90 14.97
CA LEU A 295 29.80 -6.45 14.41
C LEU A 295 30.04 -7.55 13.38
N GLU A 296 31.23 -7.67 12.78
CA GLU A 296 31.53 -8.62 11.68
C GLU A 296 31.14 -10.08 11.99
N LEU A 297 31.48 -10.59 13.19
CA LEU A 297 31.14 -11.94 13.63
C LEU A 297 29.63 -12.14 13.86
N PHE A 298 28.94 -11.12 14.38
CA PHE A 298 27.49 -11.14 14.49
C PHE A 298 26.83 -11.09 13.09
N THR A 299 27.36 -10.25 12.21
CA THR A 299 26.83 -10.04 10.85
C THR A 299 26.92 -11.34 10.06
N SER A 300 28.11 -11.94 9.97
CA SER A 300 28.30 -13.21 9.24
C SER A 300 27.46 -14.36 9.79
N ARG A 301 27.21 -14.40 11.11
CA ARG A 301 26.34 -15.41 11.75
C ARG A 301 24.85 -15.22 11.50
N PHE A 302 24.37 -13.99 11.34
CA PHE A 302 22.94 -13.67 11.23
C PHE A 302 22.52 -13.06 9.87
N LYS A 303 23.45 -12.91 8.92
CA LYS A 303 23.25 -12.37 7.57
C LYS A 303 22.02 -12.98 6.89
N ASP A 304 21.99 -14.31 6.76
CA ASP A 304 20.90 -15.05 6.12
C ASP A 304 19.53 -14.75 6.74
N ARG A 305 19.48 -14.54 8.07
CA ARG A 305 18.24 -14.13 8.74
C ARG A 305 17.85 -12.71 8.38
N ILE A 306 18.79 -11.76 8.37
CA ILE A 306 18.53 -10.36 7.99
C ILE A 306 18.08 -10.27 6.52
N VAL A 307 18.70 -11.03 5.62
CA VAL A 307 18.28 -11.16 4.21
C VAL A 307 16.88 -11.76 4.12
N SER A 308 16.57 -12.84 4.86
CA SER A 308 15.19 -13.39 4.92
C SER A 308 14.14 -12.44 5.52
N MET A 309 14.56 -11.32 6.14
CA MET A 309 13.65 -10.31 6.70
C MET A 309 13.32 -9.19 5.72
N THR A 310 13.93 -9.14 4.53
CA THR A 310 13.47 -8.25 3.45
C THR A 310 12.13 -8.68 2.86
N LEU A 311 11.78 -9.96 3.06
CA LEU A 311 10.49 -10.60 2.76
C LEU A 311 9.71 -10.91 4.06
N ASP A 312 9.88 -10.11 5.10
CA ASP A 312 9.11 -10.27 6.35
C ASP A 312 7.62 -9.92 6.12
N LYS A 313 6.72 -10.63 6.83
CA LYS A 313 5.26 -10.50 6.69
C LYS A 313 4.72 -9.12 7.07
N GLU A 314 5.49 -8.35 7.84
CA GLU A 314 5.13 -7.00 8.26
C GLU A 314 6.06 -6.01 7.54
N TYR A 315 5.53 -5.26 6.57
CA TYR A 315 6.37 -4.47 5.66
C TYR A 315 7.29 -3.45 6.36
N ASP A 316 6.92 -2.91 7.52
CA ASP A 316 7.81 -2.05 8.30
C ASP A 316 9.10 -2.77 8.72
N VAL A 317 9.03 -4.06 9.03
CA VAL A 317 10.19 -4.91 9.33
C VAL A 317 11.04 -5.08 8.06
N ALA A 318 10.41 -5.34 6.91
CA ALA A 318 11.09 -5.45 5.61
C ALA A 318 11.85 -4.18 5.22
N VAL A 319 11.23 -3.00 5.38
CA VAL A 319 11.88 -1.70 5.15
C VAL A 319 13.12 -1.53 6.03
N GLN A 320 13.06 -1.91 7.32
CA GLN A 320 14.22 -1.80 8.20
C GLN A 320 15.29 -2.87 7.93
N ALA A 321 14.92 -4.04 7.42
CA ALA A 321 15.87 -5.10 7.04
C ALA A 321 16.69 -4.65 5.83
N ILE A 322 16.04 -4.13 4.79
CA ILE A 322 16.73 -3.60 3.61
C ILE A 322 17.63 -2.42 4.00
N LYS A 323 17.14 -1.47 4.82
CA LYS A 323 17.96 -0.35 5.31
C LYS A 323 19.13 -0.79 6.18
N LEU A 324 19.00 -1.89 6.92
CA LEU A 324 20.12 -2.48 7.65
C LEU A 324 21.16 -3.10 6.70
N LEU A 325 20.73 -3.83 5.66
CA LEU A 325 21.62 -4.35 4.61
C LEU A 325 22.31 -3.21 3.84
N THR A 326 21.61 -2.08 3.60
CA THR A 326 22.23 -0.87 3.04
C THR A 326 23.35 -0.34 3.93
N LEU A 327 23.21 -0.37 5.26
CA LEU A 327 24.30 0.02 6.17
C LEU A 327 25.45 -1.00 6.18
N VAL A 328 25.15 -2.31 6.19
CA VAL A 328 26.15 -3.40 6.12
C VAL A 328 27.00 -3.29 4.84
N LEU A 329 26.38 -2.93 3.71
CA LEU A 329 27.10 -2.68 2.46
C LEU A 329 28.12 -1.54 2.58
N HIS A 330 27.90 -0.54 3.44
CA HIS A 330 28.85 0.56 3.67
C HIS A 330 29.89 0.26 4.75
N SER A 331 29.70 -0.79 5.56
CA SER A 331 30.71 -1.26 6.51
C SER A 331 31.72 -2.19 5.85
N THR A 332 31.23 -3.11 5.01
CA THR A 332 31.96 -4.33 4.62
C THR A 332 31.41 -4.88 3.31
N ASP A 333 32.02 -4.51 2.18
CA ASP A 333 31.53 -4.85 0.83
C ASP A 333 31.59 -6.36 0.51
N GLU A 334 32.41 -7.12 1.25
CA GLU A 334 32.61 -8.57 1.09
C GLU A 334 31.59 -9.45 1.87
N VAL A 335 30.75 -8.87 2.73
CA VAL A 335 29.85 -9.65 3.62
C VAL A 335 28.55 -10.09 2.93
N LEU A 336 28.12 -9.38 1.89
CA LEU A 336 26.93 -9.72 1.10
C LEU A 336 27.37 -10.40 -0.21
N SER A 337 26.86 -11.60 -0.46
CA SER A 337 27.11 -12.33 -1.70
C SER A 337 26.29 -11.75 -2.87
N PRO A 338 26.59 -12.13 -4.13
CA PRO A 338 25.79 -11.72 -5.28
C PRO A 338 24.31 -12.12 -5.11
N GLU A 339 24.05 -13.33 -4.61
CA GLU A 339 22.71 -13.88 -4.41
C GLU A 339 21.93 -13.13 -3.30
N ASP A 340 22.61 -12.71 -2.23
CA ASP A 340 22.00 -11.82 -1.22
C ASP A 340 21.55 -10.50 -1.88
N CYS A 341 22.41 -9.91 -2.71
CA CYS A 341 22.14 -8.63 -3.37
C CYS A 341 20.98 -8.76 -4.37
N GLU A 342 20.99 -9.81 -5.19
CA GLU A 342 19.93 -10.15 -6.16
C GLU A 342 18.56 -10.31 -5.49
N SER A 343 18.51 -10.98 -4.33
CA SER A 343 17.27 -11.08 -3.54
C SER A 343 16.70 -9.73 -3.08
N VAL A 344 17.56 -8.73 -2.84
CA VAL A 344 17.14 -7.36 -2.52
C VAL A 344 16.77 -6.58 -3.78
N TYR A 345 17.46 -6.82 -4.90
CA TYR A 345 17.20 -6.16 -6.17
C TYR A 345 15.79 -6.42 -6.70
N HIS A 346 15.28 -7.66 -6.60
CA HIS A 346 13.91 -7.98 -7.00
C HIS A 346 12.84 -7.13 -6.30
N LEU A 347 13.13 -6.65 -5.09
CA LEU A 347 12.20 -5.85 -4.28
C LEU A 347 11.96 -4.44 -4.83
N VAL A 348 12.76 -3.95 -5.79
CA VAL A 348 12.44 -2.68 -6.51
C VAL A 348 11.15 -2.78 -7.32
N TYR A 349 10.64 -3.99 -7.57
CA TYR A 349 9.34 -4.24 -8.19
C TYR A 349 8.20 -4.47 -7.19
N SER A 350 8.47 -4.44 -5.88
CA SER A 350 7.44 -4.65 -4.85
C SER A 350 6.27 -3.66 -4.99
N ALA A 351 5.04 -4.16 -4.82
CA ALA A 351 3.84 -3.31 -4.78
C ALA A 351 3.89 -2.29 -3.62
N HIS A 352 4.50 -2.66 -2.48
CA HIS A 352 4.59 -1.79 -1.32
C HIS A 352 5.72 -0.75 -1.49
N ARG A 353 5.39 0.44 -1.99
CA ARG A 353 6.34 1.52 -2.33
C ARG A 353 7.46 1.76 -1.28
N PRO A 354 7.21 1.78 0.05
CA PRO A 354 8.30 1.94 1.03
C PRO A 354 9.37 0.85 1.02
N VAL A 355 9.01 -0.40 0.71
CA VAL A 355 9.96 -1.52 0.51
C VAL A 355 10.73 -1.30 -0.79
N ALA A 356 10.03 -0.94 -1.86
CA ALA A 356 10.62 -0.75 -3.18
C ALA A 356 11.64 0.40 -3.22
N ILE A 357 11.40 1.50 -2.49
CA ILE A 357 12.37 2.61 -2.35
C ILE A 357 13.56 2.21 -1.48
N ALA A 358 13.36 1.43 -0.41
CA ALA A 358 14.49 0.93 0.37
C ALA A 358 15.40 0.03 -0.48
N ALA A 359 14.80 -0.82 -1.33
CA ALA A 359 15.51 -1.62 -2.32
C ALA A 359 16.17 -0.75 -3.41
N GLY A 360 15.50 0.31 -3.86
CA GLY A 360 16.05 1.30 -4.79
C GLY A 360 17.23 2.09 -4.20
N GLU A 361 17.21 2.39 -2.90
CA GLU A 361 18.35 2.98 -2.18
C GLU A 361 19.53 2.00 -2.09
N PHE A 362 19.27 0.72 -1.82
CA PHE A 362 20.28 -0.34 -1.82
C PHE A 362 20.90 -0.55 -3.21
N LEU A 363 20.07 -0.72 -4.24
CA LEU A 363 20.46 -0.89 -5.64
C LEU A 363 21.27 0.31 -6.14
N PHE A 364 20.77 1.53 -5.91
CA PHE A 364 21.48 2.76 -6.24
C PHE A 364 22.87 2.80 -5.61
N LYS A 365 22.96 2.43 -4.33
CA LYS A 365 24.24 2.48 -3.61
C LYS A 365 25.20 1.34 -3.98
N LYS A 366 24.73 0.16 -4.38
CA LYS A 366 25.61 -0.95 -4.84
C LYS A 366 26.15 -0.75 -6.25
N LEU A 367 25.34 -0.25 -7.18
CA LEU A 367 25.71 -0.18 -8.61
C LEU A 367 26.11 1.23 -9.11
N PHE A 368 25.72 2.30 -8.42
CA PHE A 368 25.84 3.69 -8.93
C PHE A 368 26.71 4.62 -8.05
N SER A 369 27.20 4.15 -6.90
CA SER A 369 28.03 4.97 -5.98
C SER A 369 29.43 5.29 -6.50
N THR A 370 30.00 4.45 -7.37
CA THR A 370 31.35 4.64 -7.94
C THR A 370 31.35 5.68 -9.06
N ARG A 371 31.02 6.93 -8.70
CA ARG A 371 31.28 8.09 -9.55
C ARG A 371 32.80 8.27 -9.67
N GLU A 372 33.30 8.37 -10.90
CA GLU A 372 34.66 8.86 -11.12
C GLU A 372 34.80 10.27 -10.53
N PRO A 373 35.93 10.61 -9.88
CA PRO A 373 36.13 11.95 -9.36
C PRO A 373 36.18 12.96 -10.51
N GLU A 374 35.27 13.95 -10.50
CA GLU A 374 35.27 15.01 -11.52
C GLU A 374 36.60 15.78 -11.50
N GLU A 375 37.29 15.85 -12.64
CA GLU A 375 38.49 16.68 -12.77
C GLU A 375 38.11 18.17 -12.70
N GLU A 376 38.37 18.82 -11.54
CA GLU A 376 38.09 20.23 -11.33
C GLU A 376 38.79 21.12 -12.39
N GLY A 377 38.01 21.60 -13.35
CA GLY A 377 38.47 22.45 -14.45
C GLY A 377 38.18 21.90 -15.86
N ALA A 378 37.75 20.64 -15.98
CA ALA A 378 37.29 20.10 -17.26
C ALA A 378 36.00 20.82 -17.75
N PRO A 379 35.79 20.99 -19.08
CA PRO A 379 34.52 21.49 -19.59
C PRO A 379 33.40 20.48 -19.28
N LYS A 380 32.24 20.99 -18.83
CA LYS A 380 31.08 20.14 -18.52
C LYS A 380 30.66 19.33 -19.75
N ARG A 381 30.96 18.03 -19.72
CA ARG A 381 30.52 17.06 -20.73
C ARG A 381 28.99 16.94 -20.68
N ARG A 382 28.36 16.74 -21.83
CA ARG A 382 26.90 16.67 -22.01
C ARG A 382 26.50 15.60 -23.02
N GLY A 383 25.21 15.33 -23.14
CA GLY A 383 24.68 14.34 -24.08
C GLY A 383 25.34 12.98 -23.85
N ARG A 384 25.81 12.35 -24.93
CA ARG A 384 26.48 11.04 -24.90
C ARG A 384 27.75 11.01 -24.03
N GLN A 385 28.35 12.17 -23.74
CA GLN A 385 29.56 12.31 -22.91
C GLN A 385 29.27 12.65 -21.44
N SER A 386 28.00 12.79 -21.04
CA SER A 386 27.60 13.02 -19.63
C SER A 386 28.20 11.95 -18.70
N PRO A 387 28.64 12.28 -17.47
CA PRO A 387 29.06 11.28 -16.48
C PRO A 387 27.94 10.27 -16.15
N ASN A 388 26.67 10.63 -16.41
CA ASN A 388 25.53 9.74 -16.25
C ASN A 388 25.41 8.69 -17.36
N ALA A 389 26.09 8.81 -18.51
CA ALA A 389 25.85 7.96 -19.68
C ALA A 389 26.03 6.45 -19.39
N ASN A 390 27.10 6.09 -18.67
CA ASN A 390 27.34 4.72 -18.24
C ASN A 390 26.31 4.25 -17.19
N LEU A 391 25.88 5.15 -16.29
CA LEU A 391 24.86 4.85 -15.27
C LEU A 391 23.47 4.62 -15.89
N ILE A 392 23.12 5.36 -16.95
CA ILE A 392 21.90 5.12 -17.74
C ILE A 392 21.98 3.74 -18.40
N LYS A 393 23.12 3.39 -19.03
CA LYS A 393 23.34 2.03 -19.56
C LYS A 393 23.21 0.96 -18.46
N THR A 394 23.80 1.14 -17.28
CA THR A 394 23.65 0.21 -16.14
C THR A 394 22.19 0.05 -15.71
N THR A 395 21.38 1.11 -15.77
CA THR A 395 19.94 1.04 -15.48
C THR A 395 19.19 0.20 -16.54
N VAL A 396 19.54 0.38 -17.82
CA VAL A 396 19.00 -0.41 -18.94
C VAL A 396 19.40 -1.89 -18.83
N PHE A 397 20.67 -2.19 -18.52
CA PHE A 397 21.13 -3.56 -18.28
C PHE A 397 20.38 -4.20 -17.10
N PHE A 398 20.29 -3.52 -15.96
CA PHE A 398 19.58 -4.01 -14.78
C PHE A 398 18.11 -4.34 -15.09
N PHE A 399 17.41 -3.46 -15.78
CA PHE A 399 16.02 -3.69 -16.19
C PHE A 399 15.91 -4.96 -17.06
N LEU A 400 16.73 -5.06 -18.11
CA LEU A 400 16.70 -6.19 -19.05
C LEU A 400 17.17 -7.52 -18.47
N GLU A 401 18.09 -7.52 -17.50
CA GLU A 401 18.58 -8.72 -16.81
C GLU A 401 17.62 -9.20 -15.71
N SER A 402 16.73 -8.33 -15.22
CA SER A 402 15.85 -8.68 -14.09
C SER A 402 14.68 -9.60 -14.44
N GLU A 403 14.21 -9.61 -15.70
CA GLU A 403 13.16 -10.48 -16.28
C GLU A 403 11.84 -10.61 -15.45
N LEU A 404 11.59 -9.73 -14.48
CA LEU A 404 10.41 -9.72 -13.60
C LEU A 404 9.28 -8.78 -14.05
N HIS A 405 9.57 -7.84 -14.95
CA HIS A 405 8.62 -6.84 -15.45
C HIS A 405 8.95 -6.46 -16.90
N GLU A 406 7.91 -6.28 -17.70
CA GLU A 406 8.02 -5.87 -19.11
C GLU A 406 8.13 -4.34 -19.28
N HIS A 407 7.77 -3.57 -18.26
CA HIS A 407 7.74 -2.10 -18.29
C HIS A 407 8.48 -1.48 -17.08
N ALA A 408 9.07 -0.30 -17.26
CA ALA A 408 10.05 0.28 -16.33
C ALA A 408 9.45 1.10 -15.18
N ALA A 409 8.14 1.40 -15.21
CA ALA A 409 7.47 2.34 -14.30
C ALA A 409 7.78 2.13 -12.81
N TYR A 410 7.82 0.87 -12.35
CA TYR A 410 8.09 0.54 -10.94
C TYR A 410 9.57 0.62 -10.57
N LEU A 411 10.49 0.33 -11.50
CA LEU A 411 11.93 0.54 -11.32
C LEU A 411 12.24 2.04 -11.21
N VAL A 412 11.64 2.86 -12.09
CA VAL A 412 11.79 4.31 -12.09
C VAL A 412 11.28 4.93 -10.79
N ASP A 413 10.10 4.54 -10.29
CA ASP A 413 9.58 5.03 -9.02
C ASP A 413 10.43 4.63 -7.81
N SER A 414 10.98 3.42 -7.80
CA SER A 414 11.87 2.93 -6.73
C SER A 414 13.18 3.71 -6.66
N LEU A 415 13.69 4.16 -7.81
CA LEU A 415 14.89 4.98 -7.93
C LEU A 415 14.59 6.50 -7.87
N TRP A 416 13.32 6.91 -7.79
CA TRP A 416 12.91 8.32 -7.92
C TRP A 416 13.48 9.23 -6.82
N GLU A 417 13.62 8.70 -5.60
CA GLU A 417 14.08 9.48 -4.43
C GLU A 417 15.60 9.45 -4.25
N SER A 418 16.29 8.43 -4.76
CA SER A 418 17.76 8.27 -4.66
C SER A 418 18.51 8.71 -5.93
N GLY A 419 17.89 8.55 -7.10
CA GLY A 419 18.50 8.71 -8.42
C GLY A 419 17.89 9.80 -9.30
N ALA A 420 17.15 10.77 -8.74
CA ALA A 420 16.47 11.83 -9.50
C ALA A 420 17.38 12.56 -10.51
N ASP A 421 18.64 12.84 -10.15
CA ASP A 421 19.62 13.51 -11.03
C ASP A 421 20.02 12.67 -12.26
N LEU A 422 19.96 11.33 -12.14
CA LEU A 422 20.24 10.37 -13.20
C LEU A 422 19.00 10.18 -14.09
N LEU A 423 17.84 10.01 -13.45
CA LEU A 423 16.56 9.75 -14.12
C LEU A 423 16.04 10.95 -14.93
N LYS A 424 16.50 12.16 -14.65
CA LYS A 424 16.12 13.39 -15.36
C LYS A 424 17.18 13.92 -16.33
N ASP A 425 18.25 13.16 -16.60
CA ASP A 425 19.25 13.49 -17.63
C ASP A 425 18.75 13.07 -19.04
N TRP A 426 17.60 13.64 -19.45
CA TRP A 426 16.99 13.39 -20.75
C TRP A 426 17.86 13.87 -21.92
N GLU A 427 18.74 14.87 -21.70
CA GLU A 427 19.76 15.31 -22.66
C GLU A 427 20.73 14.14 -22.95
N CYS A 428 21.18 13.41 -21.93
CA CYS A 428 21.97 12.20 -22.11
C CYS A 428 21.19 11.03 -22.74
N MET A 429 19.96 10.76 -22.28
CA MET A 429 19.13 9.66 -22.83
C MET A 429 18.86 9.83 -24.33
N THR A 430 18.49 11.03 -24.76
CA THR A 430 18.22 11.32 -26.18
C THR A 430 19.49 11.30 -27.04
N SER A 431 20.62 11.81 -26.54
CA SER A 431 21.93 11.64 -27.20
C SER A 431 22.35 10.17 -27.33
N LEU A 432 22.10 9.32 -26.32
CA LEU A 432 22.45 7.89 -26.39
C LEU A 432 21.69 7.15 -27.50
N LEU A 433 20.48 7.61 -27.83
CA LEU A 433 19.63 7.09 -28.91
C LEU A 433 19.90 7.73 -30.28
N LEU A 434 20.39 8.98 -30.35
CA LEU A 434 20.55 9.73 -31.60
C LEU A 434 22.00 9.86 -32.10
N ASP A 435 22.97 10.09 -31.20
CA ASP A 435 24.37 10.38 -31.59
C ASP A 435 25.16 9.11 -31.85
N ASP A 436 26.08 9.12 -32.83
CA ASP A 436 26.99 8.01 -33.10
C ASP A 436 27.85 7.64 -31.87
N PRO A 437 28.16 6.34 -31.64
CA PRO A 437 29.06 5.90 -30.58
C PRO A 437 30.44 6.56 -30.64
N VAL A 438 30.98 6.92 -29.48
CA VAL A 438 32.34 7.47 -29.38
C VAL A 438 33.35 6.37 -29.76
N PRO A 439 34.48 6.67 -30.46
CA PRO A 439 35.43 5.63 -30.87
C PRO A 439 35.96 4.77 -29.70
N GLY A 440 35.58 3.49 -29.68
CA GLY A 440 35.86 2.54 -28.59
C GLY A 440 34.68 2.24 -27.67
N GLU A 441 33.55 2.92 -27.85
CA GLU A 441 32.28 2.67 -27.16
C GLU A 441 31.45 1.61 -27.91
N GLU A 442 30.88 0.64 -27.18
CA GLU A 442 29.89 -0.27 -27.77
C GLU A 442 28.54 0.45 -27.96
N ALA A 443 27.98 0.27 -29.16
CA ALA A 443 26.64 0.75 -29.52
C ALA A 443 25.56 0.04 -28.67
N LEU A 444 24.41 0.70 -28.50
CA LEU A 444 23.25 0.05 -27.90
C LEU A 444 22.72 -1.04 -28.85
N THR A 445 22.30 -2.18 -28.28
CA THR A 445 21.52 -3.18 -29.03
C THR A 445 20.06 -2.75 -29.13
N ASP A 446 19.32 -3.27 -30.11
CA ASP A 446 17.92 -2.88 -30.33
C ASP A 446 17.03 -3.03 -29.07
N ARG A 447 17.17 -4.13 -28.33
CA ARG A 447 16.48 -4.37 -27.04
C ARG A 447 16.89 -3.35 -25.95
N GLN A 448 18.12 -2.83 -26.00
CA GLN A 448 18.57 -1.74 -25.12
C GLN A 448 18.03 -0.36 -25.55
N GLU A 449 17.85 -0.13 -26.85
CA GLU A 449 17.20 1.10 -27.35
C GLU A 449 15.72 1.12 -26.95
N THR A 450 14.99 0.00 -27.09
CA THR A 450 13.63 -0.17 -26.55
C THR A 450 13.58 0.15 -25.06
N ALA A 451 14.39 -0.55 -24.24
CA ALA A 451 14.39 -0.37 -22.79
C ALA A 451 14.77 1.05 -22.36
N LEU A 452 15.68 1.72 -23.07
CA LEU A 452 16.02 3.12 -22.81
C LEU A 452 14.85 4.05 -23.15
N ILE A 453 14.09 3.79 -24.22
CA ILE A 453 12.88 4.55 -24.57
C ILE A 453 11.78 4.37 -23.51
N GLU A 454 11.55 3.14 -23.04
CA GLU A 454 10.57 2.84 -21.96
C GLU A 454 10.96 3.48 -20.62
N ILE A 455 12.24 3.38 -20.20
CA ILE A 455 12.75 4.08 -19.01
C ILE A 455 12.58 5.61 -19.18
N MET A 456 12.95 6.16 -20.34
CA MET A 456 12.84 7.59 -20.63
C MET A 456 11.38 8.08 -20.57
N LEU A 457 10.44 7.35 -21.18
CA LEU A 457 9.00 7.66 -21.09
C LEU A 457 8.51 7.63 -19.63
N CYS A 458 8.89 6.60 -18.86
CA CYS A 458 8.50 6.49 -17.46
C CYS A 458 9.03 7.65 -16.60
N THR A 459 10.27 8.11 -16.84
CA THR A 459 10.81 9.28 -16.11
C THR A 459 10.15 10.60 -16.52
N VAL A 460 9.77 10.76 -17.79
CA VAL A 460 9.00 11.92 -18.28
C VAL A 460 7.61 11.94 -17.64
N ARG A 461 6.88 10.82 -17.69
CA ARG A 461 5.55 10.66 -17.08
C ARG A 461 5.56 11.01 -15.60
N GLN A 462 6.45 10.39 -14.81
CA GLN A 462 6.53 10.64 -13.36
C GLN A 462 7.01 12.07 -13.01
N ALA A 463 7.77 12.73 -13.88
CA ALA A 463 8.12 14.15 -13.73
C ALA A 463 6.92 15.09 -14.01
N ALA A 464 6.13 14.80 -15.05
CA ALA A 464 5.01 15.62 -15.48
C ALA A 464 3.78 15.45 -14.56
N GLU A 465 3.41 14.22 -14.22
CA GLU A 465 2.25 13.91 -13.37
C GLU A 465 2.53 14.14 -11.87
N CYS A 466 3.78 13.94 -11.46
CA CYS A 466 4.26 14.09 -10.08
C CYS A 466 3.58 13.18 -9.03
N HIS A 467 2.98 12.07 -9.45
CA HIS A 467 2.56 10.97 -8.59
C HIS A 467 3.29 9.65 -8.96
N PRO A 468 3.41 8.68 -8.03
CA PRO A 468 3.86 7.33 -8.36
C PRO A 468 2.91 6.62 -9.36
N PRO A 469 3.33 5.49 -9.96
CA PRO A 469 2.42 4.63 -10.71
C PRO A 469 1.29 4.05 -9.83
N VAL A 470 0.31 3.42 -10.49
CA VAL A 470 -0.81 2.73 -9.85
C VAL A 470 -0.34 1.71 -8.79
N GLY A 471 -1.13 1.51 -7.74
CA GLY A 471 -0.76 0.69 -6.58
C GLY A 471 0.29 1.30 -5.64
N ARG A 472 1.08 2.28 -6.10
CA ARG A 472 2.14 2.94 -5.30
C ARG A 472 1.81 4.36 -4.82
N GLY A 473 0.78 4.99 -5.38
CA GLY A 473 0.30 6.29 -4.94
C GLY A 473 -0.23 6.29 -3.50
N THR A 474 -0.07 7.41 -2.79
CA THR A 474 -0.86 7.70 -1.58
C THR A 474 -2.02 8.60 -1.96
N GLY A 475 -3.26 8.15 -1.69
CA GLY A 475 -4.48 8.72 -2.25
C GLY A 475 -4.61 10.24 -2.04
N LYS A 476 -4.87 10.96 -3.14
CA LYS A 476 -5.13 12.42 -3.20
C LYS A 476 -4.19 13.29 -2.34
N ARG A 477 -2.90 12.94 -2.30
CA ARG A 477 -1.86 13.78 -1.69
C ARG A 477 -1.74 15.13 -2.41
N VAL A 478 -1.99 16.22 -1.70
CA VAL A 478 -1.82 17.59 -2.23
C VAL A 478 -0.34 17.93 -2.35
N MET A 479 0.10 18.29 -3.56
CA MET A 479 1.47 18.74 -3.85
C MET A 479 1.81 20.06 -3.15
N THR A 480 3.02 20.15 -2.58
CA THR A 480 3.55 21.38 -1.99
C THR A 480 3.92 22.42 -3.06
N ALA A 481 4.03 23.69 -2.67
CA ALA A 481 4.46 24.76 -3.57
C ALA A 481 5.87 24.53 -4.18
N LYS A 482 6.75 23.79 -3.49
CA LYS A 482 8.06 23.39 -4.03
C LYS A 482 7.89 22.35 -5.15
N GLU A 483 7.13 21.29 -4.88
CA GLU A 483 6.88 20.22 -5.84
C GLU A 483 6.19 20.75 -7.11
N LYS A 484 5.18 21.62 -6.96
CA LYS A 484 4.52 22.29 -8.10
C LYS A 484 5.47 23.16 -8.92
N LYS A 485 6.44 23.83 -8.29
CA LYS A 485 7.48 24.57 -9.06
C LYS A 485 8.37 23.61 -9.82
N THR A 486 8.87 22.55 -9.17
CA THR A 486 9.73 21.56 -9.83
C THR A 486 9.01 20.85 -10.99
N GLN A 487 7.73 20.51 -10.83
CA GLN A 487 6.88 19.99 -11.91
C GLN A 487 6.83 20.93 -13.12
N LEU A 488 6.63 22.24 -12.91
CA LEU A 488 6.61 23.22 -14.00
C LEU A 488 8.00 23.47 -14.62
N ASP A 489 9.04 23.58 -13.79
CA ASP A 489 10.44 23.72 -14.23
C ASP A 489 10.86 22.49 -15.09
N ASP A 490 10.41 21.29 -14.73
CA ASP A 490 10.69 20.04 -15.45
C ASP A 490 9.81 19.89 -16.70
N ARG A 491 8.51 20.24 -16.65
CA ARG A 491 7.61 20.24 -17.82
C ARG A 491 8.08 21.20 -18.92
N THR A 492 8.57 22.37 -18.51
CA THR A 492 9.20 23.34 -19.42
C THR A 492 10.39 22.69 -20.13
N ARG A 493 11.33 22.14 -19.35
CA ARG A 493 12.58 21.55 -19.83
C ARG A 493 12.39 20.34 -20.74
N MET A 494 11.47 19.43 -20.40
CA MET A 494 11.16 18.28 -21.25
C MET A 494 10.55 18.75 -22.59
N THR A 495 9.69 19.77 -22.57
CA THR A 495 9.07 20.28 -23.80
C THR A 495 10.11 20.94 -24.70
N GLU A 496 10.97 21.81 -24.16
CA GLU A 496 12.05 22.46 -24.93
C GLU A 496 13.00 21.44 -25.59
N LEU A 497 13.32 20.34 -24.90
CA LEU A 497 14.16 19.27 -25.43
C LEU A 497 13.42 18.39 -26.45
N PHE A 498 12.33 17.74 -26.03
CA PHE A 498 11.65 16.72 -26.84
C PHE A 498 10.88 17.32 -28.01
N ALA A 499 10.46 18.58 -27.97
CA ALA A 499 9.95 19.25 -29.18
C ALA A 499 10.99 19.21 -30.31
N VAL A 500 12.29 19.30 -30.00
CA VAL A 500 13.39 19.26 -30.97
C VAL A 500 13.85 17.82 -31.29
N THR A 501 13.95 16.94 -30.28
CA THR A 501 14.51 15.58 -30.44
C THR A 501 13.50 14.49 -30.79
N LEU A 502 12.20 14.68 -30.54
CA LEU A 502 11.18 13.68 -30.89
C LEU A 502 11.03 13.43 -32.40
N PRO A 503 11.02 14.45 -33.30
CA PRO A 503 10.95 14.20 -34.73
C PRO A 503 12.09 13.31 -35.29
N PRO A 504 13.39 13.50 -34.96
CA PRO A 504 14.43 12.57 -35.41
C PRO A 504 14.41 11.21 -34.70
N LEU A 505 13.94 11.11 -33.45
CA LEU A 505 13.73 9.82 -32.78
C LEU A 505 12.66 9.00 -33.52
N LEU A 506 11.49 9.59 -33.78
CA LEU A 506 10.43 8.95 -34.57
C LEU A 506 10.93 8.58 -35.97
N ALA A 507 11.71 9.44 -36.63
CA ALA A 507 12.30 9.12 -37.93
C ALA A 507 13.18 7.86 -37.87
N LYS A 508 14.11 7.77 -36.90
CA LYS A 508 15.02 6.63 -36.72
C LYS A 508 14.28 5.33 -36.45
N TYR A 509 13.28 5.35 -35.57
CA TYR A 509 12.60 4.14 -35.09
C TYR A 509 11.24 3.87 -35.78
N SER A 510 10.85 4.62 -36.81
CA SER A 510 9.50 4.64 -37.44
C SER A 510 8.91 3.30 -37.93
N ILE A 511 9.67 2.20 -37.94
CA ILE A 511 9.24 0.87 -38.36
C ILE A 511 8.90 -0.03 -37.15
N ASP A 512 9.44 0.29 -35.97
CA ASP A 512 9.30 -0.50 -34.74
C ASP A 512 8.03 -0.08 -33.98
N THR A 513 7.16 -1.03 -33.64
CA THR A 513 5.88 -0.74 -32.98
C THR A 513 6.04 -0.27 -31.54
N GLU A 514 6.80 -1.01 -30.73
CA GLU A 514 6.98 -0.76 -29.29
C GLU A 514 7.68 0.58 -29.04
N LYS A 515 8.81 0.82 -29.73
CA LYS A 515 9.56 2.07 -29.64
C LYS A 515 8.71 3.27 -30.09
N VAL A 516 7.88 3.12 -31.12
CA VAL A 516 7.01 4.21 -31.63
C VAL A 516 5.82 4.46 -30.71
N THR A 517 5.11 3.44 -30.23
CA THR A 517 4.01 3.58 -29.26
C THR A 517 4.45 4.32 -27.99
N ASN A 518 5.67 4.06 -27.51
CA ASN A 518 6.25 4.78 -26.38
C ASN A 518 6.69 6.21 -26.71
N LEU A 519 7.41 6.43 -27.82
CA LEU A 519 7.82 7.79 -28.24
C LEU A 519 6.61 8.71 -28.53
N LEU A 520 5.53 8.17 -29.10
CA LEU A 520 4.32 8.92 -29.42
C LEU A 520 3.58 9.48 -28.19
N GLN A 521 3.75 8.89 -27.00
CA GLN A 521 3.09 9.39 -25.78
C GLN A 521 3.69 10.71 -25.27
N LEU A 522 4.96 11.00 -25.59
CA LEU A 522 5.70 12.13 -25.01
C LEU A 522 5.01 13.51 -25.13
N PRO A 523 4.37 13.90 -26.26
CA PRO A 523 3.71 15.21 -26.38
C PRO A 523 2.49 15.40 -25.47
N GLN A 524 1.91 14.32 -24.93
CA GLN A 524 0.77 14.41 -24.00
C GLN A 524 1.18 15.02 -22.65
N PHE A 525 2.50 15.07 -22.37
CA PHE A 525 3.07 15.69 -21.17
C PHE A 525 3.60 17.12 -21.40
N PHE A 526 3.54 17.66 -22.62
CA PHE A 526 4.18 18.93 -22.97
C PHE A 526 3.40 20.17 -22.49
N ASP A 527 4.12 21.29 -22.43
CA ASP A 527 3.55 22.63 -22.27
C ASP A 527 3.40 23.29 -23.66
N LEU A 528 2.20 23.21 -24.24
CA LEU A 528 1.99 23.51 -25.67
C LEU A 528 2.21 24.98 -26.05
N ASP A 529 2.18 25.91 -25.08
CA ASP A 529 2.56 27.31 -25.28
C ASP A 529 4.05 27.46 -25.68
N ILE A 530 4.91 26.52 -25.30
CA ILE A 530 6.35 26.55 -25.62
C ILE A 530 6.59 26.38 -27.13
N TYR A 531 5.69 25.71 -27.87
CA TYR A 531 5.81 25.64 -29.34
C TYR A 531 5.75 27.02 -30.00
N THR A 532 4.90 27.92 -29.49
CA THR A 532 4.73 29.27 -30.04
C THR A 532 5.71 30.27 -29.41
N THR A 533 5.85 30.25 -28.07
CA THR A 533 6.71 31.19 -27.35
C THR A 533 8.21 30.92 -27.57
N GLY A 534 8.59 29.64 -27.66
CA GLY A 534 9.95 29.19 -27.96
C GLY A 534 10.32 29.19 -29.46
N ARG A 535 9.36 29.49 -30.35
CA ARG A 535 9.51 29.47 -31.82
C ARG A 535 9.90 28.10 -32.39
N LEU A 536 9.24 27.05 -31.88
CA LEU A 536 9.50 25.65 -32.23
C LEU A 536 8.49 25.12 -33.27
N GLU A 537 7.74 25.99 -33.95
CA GLU A 537 6.66 25.59 -34.86
C GLU A 537 7.16 24.74 -36.05
N LYS A 538 8.41 24.95 -36.47
CA LYS A 538 9.08 24.10 -37.49
C LYS A 538 9.29 22.67 -37.02
N HIS A 539 9.50 22.47 -35.72
CA HIS A 539 9.65 21.15 -35.14
C HIS A 539 8.28 20.49 -34.90
N LEU A 540 7.23 21.27 -34.63
CA LEU A 540 5.85 20.79 -34.68
C LEU A 540 5.46 20.34 -36.11
N GLU A 541 5.77 21.11 -37.14
CA GLU A 541 5.57 20.72 -38.56
C GLU A 541 6.35 19.43 -38.91
N ALA A 542 7.58 19.28 -38.40
CA ALA A 542 8.35 18.05 -38.55
C ALA A 542 7.71 16.85 -37.80
N LEU A 543 7.21 17.06 -36.58
CA LEU A 543 6.53 16.06 -35.76
C LEU A 543 5.26 15.55 -36.46
N LEU A 544 4.35 16.44 -36.84
CA LEU A 544 3.08 16.08 -37.48
C LEU A 544 3.29 15.27 -38.77
N ARG A 545 4.32 15.61 -39.55
CA ARG A 545 4.74 14.82 -40.72
C ARG A 545 5.24 13.43 -40.35
N GLN A 546 6.03 13.27 -39.28
CA GLN A 546 6.47 11.93 -38.85
C GLN A 546 5.31 11.08 -38.29
N ILE A 547 4.38 11.67 -37.53
CA ILE A 547 3.19 10.96 -37.06
C ILE A 547 2.33 10.53 -38.26
N ARG A 548 2.13 11.39 -39.27
CA ARG A 548 1.47 11.03 -40.52
C ARG A 548 2.16 9.88 -41.24
N GLU A 549 3.48 9.95 -41.43
CA GLU A 549 4.27 8.86 -42.02
C GLU A 549 4.15 7.54 -41.24
N ILE A 550 4.01 7.58 -39.91
CA ILE A 550 3.80 6.41 -39.07
C ILE A 550 2.40 5.82 -39.30
N VAL A 551 1.35 6.64 -39.30
CA VAL A 551 -0.04 6.20 -39.59
C VAL A 551 -0.13 5.53 -40.96
N GLU A 552 0.54 6.08 -41.97
CA GLU A 552 0.58 5.50 -43.33
C GLU A 552 1.31 4.14 -43.37
N LYS A 553 2.39 3.96 -42.59
CA LYS A 553 3.22 2.74 -42.58
C LYS A 553 2.65 1.61 -41.70
N HIS A 554 2.01 1.94 -40.59
CA HIS A 554 1.59 0.96 -39.56
C HIS A 554 0.15 0.47 -39.71
N THR A 555 -0.11 -0.72 -39.16
CA THR A 555 -1.44 -1.35 -39.02
C THR A 555 -1.65 -1.97 -37.63
N ASP A 556 -0.71 -1.75 -36.72
CA ASP A 556 -0.82 -2.10 -35.31
C ASP A 556 -1.86 -1.20 -34.62
N THR A 557 -2.58 -1.76 -33.63
CA THR A 557 -3.67 -1.03 -32.97
C THR A 557 -3.13 0.00 -31.96
N GLU A 558 -2.08 -0.32 -31.21
CA GLU A 558 -1.52 0.57 -30.19
C GLU A 558 -0.79 1.76 -30.82
N VAL A 559 -0.01 1.52 -31.88
CA VAL A 559 0.64 2.59 -32.65
C VAL A 559 -0.39 3.58 -33.20
N LEU A 560 -1.51 3.09 -33.72
CA LEU A 560 -2.58 3.92 -34.28
C LEU A 560 -3.38 4.66 -33.19
N GLU A 561 -3.61 4.03 -32.03
CA GLU A 561 -4.21 4.70 -30.87
C GLU A 561 -3.29 5.79 -30.29
N ALA A 562 -1.98 5.53 -30.18
CA ALA A 562 -0.99 6.51 -29.75
C ALA A 562 -0.91 7.69 -30.73
N CYS A 563 -0.93 7.44 -32.05
CA CYS A 563 -1.05 8.49 -33.07
C CYS A 563 -2.29 9.35 -32.86
N SER A 564 -3.45 8.71 -32.66
CA SER A 564 -4.76 9.36 -32.46
C SER A 564 -4.80 10.22 -31.18
N LYS A 565 -4.43 9.64 -30.02
CA LYS A 565 -4.35 10.34 -28.72
C LYS A 565 -3.39 11.53 -28.77
N THR A 566 -2.27 11.41 -29.47
CA THR A 566 -1.30 12.50 -29.59
C THR A 566 -1.72 13.58 -30.59
N TYR A 567 -2.43 13.23 -31.67
CA TYR A 567 -3.15 14.25 -32.45
C TYR A 567 -4.23 14.95 -31.61
N HIS A 568 -4.97 14.23 -30.75
CA HIS A 568 -5.96 14.83 -29.85
C HIS A 568 -5.34 15.82 -28.86
N ALA A 569 -4.28 15.43 -28.16
CA ALA A 569 -3.57 16.33 -27.24
C ALA A 569 -3.03 17.59 -27.92
N LEU A 570 -2.54 17.48 -29.17
CA LEU A 570 -2.07 18.61 -29.98
C LEU A 570 -3.22 19.46 -30.58
N CYS A 571 -4.45 18.92 -30.65
CA CYS A 571 -5.67 19.60 -31.11
C CYS A 571 -6.48 20.27 -29.97
N ASN A 572 -5.84 20.72 -28.89
CA ASN A 572 -6.54 21.52 -27.87
C ASN A 572 -6.73 22.98 -28.35
N GLU A 573 -7.99 23.43 -28.44
CA GLU A 573 -8.41 24.78 -28.85
C GLU A 573 -7.89 25.92 -27.95
N GLU A 574 -7.51 25.63 -26.71
CA GLU A 574 -6.93 26.61 -25.78
C GLU A 574 -5.58 27.18 -26.28
N PHE A 575 -4.85 26.44 -27.13
CA PHE A 575 -3.49 26.77 -27.55
C PHE A 575 -3.42 27.28 -29.00
N THR A 576 -2.55 28.25 -29.24
CA THR A 576 -2.36 28.88 -30.57
C THR A 576 -1.86 27.94 -31.67
N ILE A 577 -1.44 26.71 -31.33
CA ILE A 577 -1.05 25.69 -32.30
C ILE A 577 -2.23 25.00 -32.99
N PHE A 578 -3.44 25.04 -32.41
CA PHE A 578 -4.63 24.29 -32.85
C PHE A 578 -4.81 24.29 -34.37
N ASN A 579 -4.95 25.47 -34.97
CA ASN A 579 -5.21 25.64 -36.41
C ASN A 579 -4.15 24.99 -37.33
N ARG A 580 -2.89 24.88 -36.87
CA ARG A 580 -1.81 24.23 -37.64
C ARG A 580 -1.90 22.71 -37.55
N VAL A 581 -2.25 22.19 -36.38
CA VAL A 581 -2.43 20.74 -36.15
C VAL A 581 -3.69 20.24 -36.83
N ASP A 582 -4.79 21.00 -36.74
CA ASP A 582 -6.09 20.66 -37.32
C ASP A 582 -6.06 20.57 -38.85
N ILE A 583 -5.31 21.45 -39.53
CA ILE A 583 -5.10 21.35 -40.98
C ILE A 583 -4.37 20.05 -41.34
N ALA A 584 -3.35 19.65 -40.58
CA ALA A 584 -2.62 18.40 -40.81
C ALA A 584 -3.48 17.16 -40.51
N ARG A 585 -4.28 17.20 -39.44
CA ARG A 585 -5.29 16.18 -39.08
C ARG A 585 -6.31 16.01 -40.20
N SER A 586 -6.91 17.11 -40.66
CA SER A 586 -7.94 17.09 -41.70
C SER A 586 -7.42 16.51 -43.01
N GLN A 587 -6.23 16.93 -43.46
CA GLN A 587 -5.58 16.39 -44.65
C GLN A 587 -5.31 14.88 -44.56
N LEU A 588 -4.86 14.39 -43.40
CA LEU A 588 -4.67 12.95 -43.17
C LEU A 588 -6.01 12.20 -43.24
N LEU A 589 -7.07 12.75 -42.65
CA LEU A 589 -8.38 12.10 -42.61
C LEU A 589 -9.08 12.11 -43.97
N ASP A 590 -9.03 13.20 -44.73
CA ASP A 590 -9.51 13.28 -46.11
C ASP A 590 -8.89 12.16 -46.97
N GLU A 591 -7.56 12.03 -46.95
CA GLU A 591 -6.85 11.01 -47.74
C GLU A 591 -7.16 9.57 -47.30
N MET A 592 -7.34 9.33 -45.99
CA MET A 592 -7.69 8.00 -45.48
C MET A 592 -9.14 7.61 -45.81
N VAL A 593 -10.10 8.55 -45.69
CA VAL A 593 -11.51 8.30 -46.03
C VAL A 593 -11.68 8.10 -47.54
N ASP A 594 -11.05 8.94 -48.36
CA ASP A 594 -11.07 8.76 -49.82
C ASP A 594 -10.36 7.48 -50.27
N LYS A 595 -9.38 6.96 -49.51
CA LYS A 595 -8.84 5.61 -49.75
C LYS A 595 -9.85 4.53 -49.36
N PHE A 596 -10.45 4.62 -48.17
CA PHE A 596 -11.39 3.61 -47.64
C PHE A 596 -12.63 3.45 -48.51
N ASN A 597 -13.26 4.55 -48.95
CA ASN A 597 -14.46 4.49 -49.77
C ASN A 597 -14.20 3.83 -51.14
N ARG A 598 -13.04 4.09 -51.78
CA ARG A 598 -12.65 3.40 -53.03
C ARG A 598 -12.42 1.91 -52.82
N LEU A 599 -11.61 1.54 -51.82
CA LEU A 599 -11.39 0.13 -51.47
C LEU A 599 -12.70 -0.60 -51.16
N LEU A 600 -13.67 0.09 -50.54
CA LEU A 600 -14.97 -0.49 -50.21
C LEU A 600 -15.92 -0.60 -51.42
N GLU A 601 -15.78 0.27 -52.43
CA GLU A 601 -16.52 0.13 -53.70
C GLU A 601 -16.01 -1.08 -54.50
N ASP A 602 -14.69 -1.29 -54.55
CA ASP A 602 -14.07 -2.46 -55.19
C ASP A 602 -14.40 -3.76 -54.41
N PHE A 603 -14.17 -3.79 -53.09
CA PHE A 603 -14.35 -4.96 -52.22
C PHE A 603 -15.81 -5.44 -52.06
N LEU A 604 -16.80 -4.62 -52.41
CA LEU A 604 -18.23 -4.98 -52.37
C LEU A 604 -18.85 -5.16 -53.77
N GLN A 605 -18.04 -5.31 -54.82
CA GLN A 605 -18.53 -5.45 -56.20
C GLN A 605 -19.17 -6.84 -56.46
N GLU A 606 -20.44 -6.85 -56.88
CA GLU A 606 -21.16 -8.10 -57.19
C GLU A 606 -20.51 -8.88 -58.35
N GLY A 607 -19.86 -10.00 -58.03
CA GLY A 607 -19.37 -10.98 -59.01
C GLY A 607 -17.86 -11.23 -59.00
N GLU A 608 -17.10 -10.50 -58.19
CA GLU A 608 -15.68 -10.77 -57.91
C GLU A 608 -15.56 -11.17 -56.43
N GLU A 609 -14.89 -12.29 -56.14
CA GLU A 609 -14.60 -12.73 -54.78
C GLU A 609 -13.31 -12.01 -54.32
N PRO A 610 -13.35 -11.15 -53.28
CA PRO A 610 -12.16 -10.43 -52.83
C PRO A 610 -11.16 -11.39 -52.16
N ASP A 611 -9.87 -11.14 -52.34
CA ASP A 611 -8.82 -11.98 -51.76
C ASP A 611 -8.30 -11.46 -50.40
N ASP A 612 -7.34 -12.20 -49.81
CA ASP A 612 -6.75 -11.86 -48.52
C ASP A 612 -5.97 -10.52 -48.55
N ASP A 613 -5.41 -10.12 -49.70
CA ASP A 613 -4.69 -8.86 -49.85
C ASP A 613 -5.67 -7.68 -49.94
N ASP A 614 -6.79 -7.82 -50.67
CA ASP A 614 -7.88 -6.85 -50.69
C ASP A 614 -8.51 -6.66 -49.30
N ALA A 615 -8.80 -7.77 -48.62
CA ALA A 615 -9.28 -7.76 -47.24
C ALA A 615 -8.29 -7.05 -46.29
N TYR A 616 -6.98 -7.26 -46.47
CA TYR A 616 -5.96 -6.56 -45.70
C TYR A 616 -5.87 -5.05 -46.05
N GLN A 617 -6.09 -4.64 -47.30
CA GLN A 617 -6.16 -3.22 -47.66
C GLN A 617 -7.36 -2.51 -47.02
N VAL A 618 -8.54 -3.14 -47.04
CA VAL A 618 -9.74 -2.64 -46.35
C VAL A 618 -9.49 -2.56 -44.85
N LEU A 619 -9.05 -3.66 -44.22
CA LEU A 619 -8.78 -3.74 -42.77
C LEU A 619 -7.76 -2.70 -42.32
N SER A 620 -6.63 -2.58 -43.02
CA SER A 620 -5.56 -1.65 -42.64
C SER A 620 -6.01 -0.19 -42.71
N THR A 621 -6.90 0.15 -43.65
CA THR A 621 -7.43 1.52 -43.79
C THR A 621 -8.55 1.78 -42.78
N LEU A 622 -9.41 0.79 -42.54
CA LEU A 622 -10.46 0.81 -41.51
C LEU A 622 -9.87 0.95 -40.11
N LYS A 623 -8.79 0.24 -39.76
CA LYS A 623 -8.07 0.39 -38.48
C LYS A 623 -7.64 1.83 -38.22
N ARG A 624 -7.00 2.47 -39.21
CA ARG A 624 -6.53 3.87 -39.14
C ARG A 624 -7.70 4.82 -38.86
N ILE A 625 -8.79 4.70 -39.62
CA ILE A 625 -9.99 5.50 -39.43
C ILE A 625 -10.61 5.26 -38.05
N THR A 626 -10.71 4.00 -37.62
CA THR A 626 -11.33 3.60 -36.34
C THR A 626 -10.58 4.18 -35.14
N ALA A 627 -9.25 4.11 -35.14
CA ALA A 627 -8.42 4.68 -34.08
C ALA A 627 -8.56 6.21 -33.99
N PHE A 628 -8.61 6.91 -35.13
CA PHE A 628 -8.82 8.36 -35.15
C PHE A 628 -10.25 8.77 -34.77
N HIS A 629 -11.27 8.00 -35.17
CA HIS A 629 -12.67 8.28 -34.83
C HIS A 629 -12.97 8.14 -33.33
N ASN A 630 -12.17 7.38 -32.58
CA ASN A 630 -12.32 7.30 -31.12
C ASN A 630 -12.03 8.68 -30.45
N ALA A 631 -10.99 9.40 -30.90
CA ALA A 631 -10.53 10.64 -30.26
C ALA A 631 -10.90 11.94 -31.01
N HIS A 632 -11.58 11.86 -32.15
CA HIS A 632 -11.91 13.01 -33.00
C HIS A 632 -13.31 12.91 -33.63
N ASP A 633 -14.02 14.04 -33.78
CA ASP A 633 -15.26 14.11 -34.58
C ASP A 633 -14.96 13.93 -36.08
N LEU A 634 -15.37 12.79 -36.65
CA LEU A 634 -15.30 12.53 -38.10
C LEU A 634 -16.69 12.63 -38.76
N SER A 635 -17.70 13.25 -38.12
CA SER A 635 -19.08 13.36 -38.60
C SER A 635 -19.25 14.07 -39.96
N GLN A 636 -18.23 14.76 -40.47
CA GLN A 636 -18.28 15.40 -41.79
C GLN A 636 -18.06 14.45 -42.98
N TRP A 637 -17.61 13.21 -42.72
CA TRP A 637 -17.21 12.23 -43.76
C TRP A 637 -18.22 11.07 -43.98
N ASP A 638 -19.44 11.14 -43.42
CA ASP A 638 -20.52 10.12 -43.44
C ASP A 638 -20.07 8.63 -43.39
N LEU A 639 -19.21 8.32 -42.41
CA LEU A 639 -18.72 6.96 -42.22
C LEU A 639 -19.82 5.96 -41.79
N PHE A 640 -21.04 6.39 -41.46
CA PHE A 640 -22.14 5.45 -41.20
C PHE A 640 -22.47 4.63 -42.45
N SER A 641 -22.65 5.29 -43.59
CA SER A 641 -23.11 4.65 -44.82
C SER A 641 -22.14 3.57 -45.31
N SER A 642 -20.83 3.81 -45.19
CA SER A 642 -19.78 2.87 -45.57
C SER A 642 -19.69 1.67 -44.61
N ASN A 643 -19.58 1.89 -43.29
CA ASN A 643 -19.51 0.79 -42.33
C ASN A 643 -20.81 -0.04 -42.28
N PHE A 644 -21.98 0.59 -42.47
CA PHE A 644 -23.26 -0.11 -42.49
C PHE A 644 -23.35 -1.11 -43.66
N LYS A 645 -22.89 -0.75 -44.86
CA LYS A 645 -22.81 -1.68 -46.01
C LYS A 645 -21.94 -2.88 -45.67
N LEU A 646 -20.71 -2.63 -45.23
CA LEU A 646 -19.70 -3.64 -44.93
C LEU A 646 -20.19 -4.68 -43.90
N LEU A 647 -20.80 -4.21 -42.81
CA LEU A 647 -21.40 -5.06 -41.77
C LEU A 647 -22.67 -5.77 -42.25
N ASN A 648 -23.48 -5.18 -43.15
CA ASN A 648 -24.66 -5.86 -43.67
C ASN A 648 -24.27 -7.01 -44.62
N THR A 649 -23.33 -6.77 -45.55
CA THR A 649 -22.78 -7.83 -46.42
C THR A 649 -22.14 -8.95 -45.58
N GLY A 650 -21.41 -8.62 -44.52
CA GLY A 650 -20.85 -9.62 -43.61
C GLY A 650 -21.87 -10.44 -42.81
N ILE A 651 -23.11 -9.98 -42.69
CA ILE A 651 -24.25 -10.74 -42.13
C ILE A 651 -24.92 -11.60 -43.21
N GLU A 652 -24.96 -11.12 -44.46
CA GLU A 652 -25.64 -11.79 -45.58
C GLU A 652 -24.81 -12.94 -46.18
N ASN A 653 -23.50 -12.77 -46.28
CA ASN A 653 -22.57 -13.80 -46.79
C ASN A 653 -22.05 -14.72 -45.66
N GLY A 654 -21.76 -14.17 -44.48
CA GLY A 654 -21.27 -14.91 -43.31
C GLY A 654 -19.78 -15.27 -43.31
N ASP A 655 -19.02 -14.77 -44.28
CA ASP A 655 -17.60 -15.05 -44.55
C ASP A 655 -16.63 -13.91 -44.14
N MET A 656 -17.16 -12.71 -43.83
CA MET A 656 -16.40 -11.50 -43.51
C MET A 656 -15.34 -11.70 -42.42
N PRO A 657 -14.06 -11.36 -42.66
CA PRO A 657 -12.99 -11.48 -41.68
C PRO A 657 -13.29 -10.80 -40.33
N GLU A 658 -13.05 -11.51 -39.22
CA GLU A 658 -13.40 -11.07 -37.86
C GLU A 658 -12.86 -9.69 -37.49
N GLN A 659 -11.61 -9.39 -37.87
CA GLN A 659 -10.99 -8.10 -37.62
C GLN A 659 -11.68 -6.95 -38.35
N ILE A 660 -12.24 -7.18 -39.56
CA ILE A 660 -13.00 -6.17 -40.29
C ILE A 660 -14.31 -5.89 -39.55
N VAL A 661 -15.01 -6.94 -39.12
CA VAL A 661 -16.26 -6.82 -38.33
C VAL A 661 -16.00 -6.06 -37.03
N VAL A 662 -14.97 -6.42 -36.27
CA VAL A 662 -14.60 -5.76 -34.99
C VAL A 662 -14.40 -4.26 -35.17
N HIS A 663 -13.57 -3.84 -36.13
CA HIS A 663 -13.27 -2.42 -36.32
C HIS A 663 -14.43 -1.66 -36.98
N ALA A 664 -15.23 -2.29 -37.86
CA ALA A 664 -16.43 -1.65 -38.41
C ALA A 664 -17.53 -1.45 -37.35
N LEU A 665 -17.68 -2.39 -36.39
CA LEU A 665 -18.55 -2.21 -35.22
C LEU A 665 -18.05 -1.03 -34.36
N GLN A 666 -16.77 -0.99 -34.00
CA GLN A 666 -16.16 0.12 -33.24
C GLN A 666 -16.36 1.47 -33.97
N CYS A 667 -16.02 1.55 -35.25
CA CYS A 667 -16.16 2.77 -36.05
C CYS A 667 -17.61 3.26 -36.13
N THR A 668 -18.58 2.35 -36.32
CA THR A 668 -20.01 2.69 -36.33
C THR A 668 -20.50 3.14 -34.94
N HIS A 669 -19.97 2.57 -33.85
CA HIS A 669 -20.25 3.03 -32.50
C HIS A 669 -19.76 4.47 -32.29
N TYR A 670 -18.53 4.80 -32.69
CA TYR A 670 -17.99 6.16 -32.61
C TYR A 670 -18.81 7.16 -33.46
N VAL A 671 -19.23 6.78 -34.67
CA VAL A 671 -20.16 7.60 -35.50
C VAL A 671 -21.42 7.97 -34.72
N VAL A 672 -22.05 6.99 -34.06
CA VAL A 672 -23.30 7.20 -33.30
C VAL A 672 -23.08 8.08 -32.06
N LEU A 673 -21.92 7.97 -31.38
CA LEU A 673 -21.59 8.81 -30.23
C LEU A 673 -21.25 10.26 -30.62
N TRP A 674 -20.48 10.50 -31.68
CA TRP A 674 -20.17 11.86 -32.12
C TRP A 674 -21.41 12.62 -32.63
N TYR A 675 -22.30 11.95 -33.37
CA TYR A 675 -23.60 12.53 -33.71
C TYR A 675 -24.45 12.82 -32.45
N LEU A 676 -24.39 12.00 -31.39
CA LEU A 676 -25.09 12.27 -30.12
C LEU A 676 -24.50 13.48 -29.38
N ALA A 677 -23.17 13.62 -29.35
CA ALA A 677 -22.50 14.77 -28.74
C ALA A 677 -22.94 16.09 -29.42
N LYS A 678 -22.80 16.14 -30.75
CA LYS A 678 -23.21 17.25 -31.62
C LYS A 678 -24.69 17.63 -31.49
N VAL A 679 -25.56 16.64 -31.29
CA VAL A 679 -26.99 16.87 -31.03
C VAL A 679 -27.23 17.41 -29.61
N SER A 680 -26.43 16.99 -28.62
CA SER A 680 -26.58 17.40 -27.22
C SER A 680 -26.22 18.86 -26.96
N GLU A 681 -25.33 19.45 -27.76
CA GLU A 681 -24.84 20.83 -27.62
C GLU A 681 -25.86 21.92 -28.01
N GLY A 682 -27.08 21.55 -28.42
CA GLY A 682 -28.24 22.43 -28.40
C GLY A 682 -28.57 23.20 -29.68
N SER A 683 -27.94 22.88 -30.82
CA SER A 683 -28.24 23.50 -32.13
C SER A 683 -28.67 22.48 -33.22
N HIS A 684 -29.32 21.37 -32.83
CA HIS A 684 -29.75 20.32 -33.75
C HIS A 684 -31.05 20.66 -34.52
N ARG A 685 -31.15 20.15 -35.75
CA ARG A 685 -32.40 20.08 -36.52
C ARG A 685 -33.17 18.80 -36.14
N LYS A 686 -34.50 18.86 -36.23
CA LYS A 686 -35.37 17.68 -35.99
C LYS A 686 -35.08 16.52 -36.97
N GLU A 687 -34.55 16.83 -38.15
CA GLU A 687 -34.12 15.86 -39.16
C GLU A 687 -32.90 15.06 -38.70
N GLU A 688 -31.94 15.70 -38.02
CA GLU A 688 -30.72 15.07 -37.50
C GLU A 688 -31.05 14.11 -36.35
N LEU A 689 -31.93 14.52 -35.42
CA LEU A 689 -32.50 13.64 -34.37
C LEU A 689 -33.16 12.38 -34.96
N VAL A 690 -33.93 12.52 -36.05
CA VAL A 690 -34.60 11.39 -36.71
C VAL A 690 -33.59 10.48 -37.42
N SER A 691 -32.54 11.05 -38.02
CA SER A 691 -31.44 10.28 -38.62
C SER A 691 -30.68 9.48 -37.57
N LEU A 692 -30.23 10.13 -36.49
CA LEU A 692 -29.49 9.48 -35.39
C LEU A 692 -30.32 8.36 -34.74
N ARG A 693 -31.61 8.60 -34.46
CA ARG A 693 -32.54 7.54 -33.99
C ARG A 693 -32.56 6.34 -34.94
N LYS A 694 -32.62 6.57 -36.25
CA LYS A 694 -32.65 5.49 -37.25
C LYS A 694 -31.31 4.73 -37.27
N GLN A 695 -30.19 5.46 -37.32
CA GLN A 695 -28.83 4.90 -37.33
C GLN A 695 -28.57 4.04 -36.09
N MET A 696 -28.83 4.56 -34.88
CA MET A 696 -28.71 3.83 -33.62
C MET A 696 -29.56 2.55 -33.61
N ARG A 697 -30.84 2.63 -34.00
CA ARG A 697 -31.73 1.44 -33.99
C ARG A 697 -31.30 0.35 -34.98
N MET A 698 -30.83 0.74 -36.17
CA MET A 698 -30.26 -0.20 -37.13
C MET A 698 -28.99 -0.84 -36.57
N PHE A 699 -28.13 -0.04 -35.94
CA PHE A 699 -26.87 -0.52 -35.35
C PHE A 699 -27.09 -1.49 -34.18
N CYS A 700 -28.04 -1.21 -33.27
CA CYS A 700 -28.40 -2.15 -32.19
C CYS A 700 -28.81 -3.53 -32.74
N LEU A 701 -29.62 -3.57 -33.80
CA LEU A 701 -30.03 -4.82 -34.46
C LEU A 701 -28.85 -5.57 -35.13
N MET A 702 -27.84 -4.84 -35.61
CA MET A 702 -26.62 -5.45 -36.16
C MET A 702 -25.73 -6.02 -35.05
N CYS A 703 -25.53 -5.28 -33.95
CA CYS A 703 -24.83 -5.78 -32.77
C CYS A 703 -25.52 -7.03 -32.19
N GLN A 704 -26.85 -7.05 -32.13
CA GLN A 704 -27.63 -8.22 -31.72
C GLN A 704 -27.38 -9.44 -32.63
N ARG A 705 -27.36 -9.26 -33.96
CA ARG A 705 -27.00 -10.35 -34.89
C ARG A 705 -25.57 -10.85 -34.65
N TYR A 706 -24.61 -9.95 -34.51
CA TYR A 706 -23.20 -10.30 -34.27
C TYR A 706 -22.94 -10.92 -32.88
N LEU A 707 -23.79 -10.66 -31.88
CA LEU A 707 -23.75 -11.35 -30.58
C LEU A 707 -23.97 -12.88 -30.71
N THR A 708 -24.60 -13.32 -31.81
CA THR A 708 -24.82 -14.74 -32.14
C THR A 708 -23.80 -15.34 -33.12
N ASN A 709 -22.80 -14.56 -33.56
CA ASN A 709 -21.75 -15.01 -34.49
C ASN A 709 -20.96 -16.20 -33.93
N VAL A 710 -20.33 -17.03 -34.77
CA VAL A 710 -19.51 -18.17 -34.32
C VAL A 710 -18.25 -17.75 -33.55
N ASN A 711 -17.70 -16.57 -33.83
CA ASN A 711 -16.43 -16.10 -33.29
C ASN A 711 -16.60 -15.30 -31.98
N THR A 712 -15.92 -15.74 -30.91
CA THR A 712 -15.92 -15.12 -29.60
C THR A 712 -15.49 -13.65 -29.61
N THR A 713 -14.47 -13.26 -30.38
CA THR A 713 -13.98 -11.86 -30.42
C THR A 713 -15.05 -10.90 -30.93
N VAL A 714 -15.76 -11.33 -31.98
CA VAL A 714 -16.90 -10.61 -32.57
C VAL A 714 -18.07 -10.54 -31.59
N LYS A 715 -18.39 -11.62 -30.87
CA LYS A 715 -19.43 -11.59 -29.82
C LYS A 715 -19.09 -10.60 -28.71
N GLU A 716 -17.87 -10.67 -28.15
CA GLU A 716 -17.40 -9.80 -27.06
C GLU A 716 -17.43 -8.33 -27.47
N GLN A 717 -17.00 -8.02 -28.70
CA GLN A 717 -17.01 -6.66 -29.23
C GLN A 717 -18.43 -6.13 -29.43
N ALA A 718 -19.31 -6.95 -30.02
CA ALA A 718 -20.72 -6.61 -30.21
C ALA A 718 -21.44 -6.45 -28.85
N PHE A 719 -21.19 -7.34 -27.90
CA PHE A 719 -21.74 -7.29 -26.54
C PHE A 719 -21.36 -6.01 -25.80
N THR A 720 -20.07 -5.66 -25.81
CA THR A 720 -19.54 -4.49 -25.09
C THR A 720 -20.16 -3.20 -25.63
N ILE A 721 -20.09 -3.00 -26.95
CA ILE A 721 -20.72 -1.87 -27.64
C ILE A 721 -22.22 -1.81 -27.36
N LEU A 722 -22.90 -2.95 -27.37
CA LEU A 722 -24.34 -3.01 -27.15
C LEU A 722 -24.71 -2.63 -25.70
N CYS A 723 -23.93 -3.06 -24.70
CA CYS A 723 -24.13 -2.60 -23.32
C CYS A 723 -23.93 -1.09 -23.19
N ASP A 724 -22.87 -0.53 -23.77
CA ASP A 724 -22.61 0.91 -23.67
C ASP A 724 -23.64 1.75 -24.44
N VAL A 725 -24.07 1.33 -25.64
CA VAL A 725 -25.16 1.97 -26.39
C VAL A 725 -26.49 1.88 -25.64
N LEU A 726 -26.84 0.73 -25.07
CA LEU A 726 -28.07 0.58 -24.27
C LEU A 726 -28.06 1.47 -23.02
N LEU A 727 -26.90 1.66 -22.39
CA LEU A 727 -26.75 2.54 -21.23
C LEU A 727 -26.85 4.02 -21.62
N VAL A 728 -26.14 4.45 -22.66
CA VAL A 728 -26.10 5.83 -23.16
C VAL A 728 -27.47 6.29 -23.69
N PHE A 729 -28.16 5.45 -24.47
CA PHE A 729 -29.48 5.76 -25.03
C PHE A 729 -30.63 5.32 -24.10
N SER A 730 -30.35 4.99 -22.84
CA SER A 730 -31.38 4.64 -21.85
C SER A 730 -32.27 5.83 -21.47
N HIS A 731 -33.30 5.57 -20.65
CA HIS A 731 -34.14 6.60 -20.06
C HIS A 731 -33.36 7.63 -19.20
N GLN A 732 -32.14 7.30 -18.76
CA GLN A 732 -31.28 8.24 -18.01
C GLN A 732 -30.79 9.43 -18.84
N MET A 733 -30.78 9.31 -20.17
CA MET A 733 -30.44 10.41 -21.09
C MET A 733 -31.36 11.65 -20.94
N VAL A 734 -32.57 11.47 -20.41
CA VAL A 734 -33.56 12.52 -20.16
C VAL A 734 -33.37 13.19 -18.79
N SER A 735 -32.71 12.51 -17.86
CA SER A 735 -32.39 13.02 -16.52
C SER A 735 -31.58 14.32 -16.59
N GLY A 736 -31.74 15.20 -15.59
CA GLY A 736 -31.04 16.48 -15.56
C GLY A 736 -31.59 17.56 -16.51
N GLY A 737 -32.80 17.38 -17.05
CA GLY A 737 -33.50 18.41 -17.83
C GLY A 737 -33.27 18.34 -19.35
N ARG A 738 -32.79 17.21 -19.87
CA ARG A 738 -32.52 17.00 -21.30
C ARG A 738 -33.74 16.46 -22.06
N GLU A 739 -34.94 16.96 -21.77
CA GLU A 739 -36.23 16.48 -22.34
C GLU A 739 -36.24 16.42 -23.88
N GLN A 740 -35.50 17.33 -24.54
CA GLN A 740 -35.29 17.33 -25.99
C GLN A 740 -34.64 16.05 -26.56
N LEU A 741 -34.02 15.21 -25.73
CA LEU A 741 -33.41 13.93 -26.10
C LEU A 741 -34.32 12.72 -25.85
N GLU A 742 -35.51 12.88 -25.24
CA GLU A 742 -36.54 11.83 -25.13
C GLU A 742 -36.77 11.08 -26.48
N PRO A 743 -36.79 11.74 -27.66
CA PRO A 743 -36.90 11.05 -28.93
C PRO A 743 -35.84 9.97 -29.18
N LEU A 744 -34.64 10.09 -28.63
CA LEU A 744 -33.55 9.13 -28.86
C LEU A 744 -33.61 7.90 -27.95
N VAL A 745 -34.46 7.90 -26.91
CA VAL A 745 -34.50 6.81 -25.92
C VAL A 745 -34.76 5.45 -26.58
N TYR A 746 -33.95 4.48 -26.19
CA TYR A 746 -34.06 3.07 -26.53
C TYR A 746 -34.34 2.24 -25.27
N SER A 747 -34.94 1.08 -25.45
CA SER A 747 -35.12 0.08 -24.39
C SER A 747 -35.00 -1.30 -25.04
N PRO A 748 -34.19 -2.21 -24.47
CA PRO A 748 -34.01 -3.55 -25.03
C PRO A 748 -35.30 -4.36 -24.85
N ASP A 749 -35.72 -5.03 -25.91
CA ASP A 749 -36.82 -5.98 -25.86
C ASP A 749 -36.40 -7.32 -25.23
N ASP A 750 -37.38 -8.12 -24.86
CA ASP A 750 -37.19 -9.35 -24.07
C ASP A 750 -36.22 -10.34 -24.75
N SER A 751 -36.15 -10.38 -26.08
CA SER A 751 -35.19 -11.27 -26.78
C SER A 751 -33.76 -10.78 -26.56
N LEU A 752 -33.52 -9.49 -26.74
CA LEU A 752 -32.21 -8.87 -26.56
C LEU A 752 -31.73 -8.95 -25.10
N GLN A 753 -32.63 -8.78 -24.12
CA GLN A 753 -32.30 -8.98 -22.71
C GLN A 753 -31.89 -10.42 -22.40
N THR A 754 -32.58 -11.40 -23.00
CA THR A 754 -32.29 -12.83 -22.86
C THR A 754 -30.96 -13.21 -23.54
N GLU A 755 -30.67 -12.66 -24.72
CA GLU A 755 -29.42 -12.91 -25.45
C GLU A 755 -28.20 -12.32 -24.74
N LEU A 756 -28.32 -11.11 -24.17
CA LEU A 756 -27.26 -10.50 -23.34
C LEU A 756 -26.99 -11.32 -22.07
N LEU A 757 -28.04 -11.79 -21.38
CA LEU A 757 -27.89 -12.66 -20.20
C LEU A 757 -27.24 -14.00 -20.58
N SER A 758 -27.68 -14.60 -21.68
CA SER A 758 -27.12 -15.84 -22.23
C SER A 758 -25.63 -15.69 -22.55
N PHE A 759 -25.20 -14.56 -23.14
CA PHE A 759 -23.78 -14.29 -23.37
C PHE A 759 -22.99 -14.28 -22.05
N ILE A 760 -23.47 -13.58 -21.02
CA ILE A 760 -22.82 -13.55 -19.70
C ILE A 760 -22.69 -14.95 -19.09
N LEU A 761 -23.75 -15.77 -19.17
CA LEU A 761 -23.72 -17.12 -18.61
C LEU A 761 -22.74 -18.06 -19.32
N HIS A 762 -22.54 -17.92 -20.64
CA HIS A 762 -21.63 -18.77 -21.40
C HIS A 762 -20.17 -18.27 -21.43
N HIS A 763 -19.92 -16.95 -21.35
CA HIS A 763 -18.57 -16.37 -21.52
C HIS A 763 -17.92 -15.84 -20.23
N VAL A 764 -18.69 -15.58 -19.17
CA VAL A 764 -18.14 -15.15 -17.86
C VAL A 764 -18.04 -16.32 -16.88
N PHE A 765 -19.12 -17.09 -16.73
CA PHE A 765 -19.27 -18.09 -15.67
C PHE A 765 -18.85 -19.51 -16.09
N ILE A 766 -17.60 -19.63 -16.53
CA ILE A 766 -16.95 -20.88 -16.94
C ILE A 766 -16.32 -21.57 -15.71
N ASP A 767 -16.37 -22.90 -15.63
CA ASP A 767 -15.69 -23.67 -14.60
C ASP A 767 -14.16 -23.59 -14.75
N GLN A 768 -13.43 -23.56 -13.62
CA GLN A 768 -12.00 -23.19 -13.60
C GLN A 768 -11.04 -24.40 -13.74
N ASP A 769 -11.57 -25.63 -13.72
CA ASP A 769 -10.76 -26.84 -13.77
C ASP A 769 -10.44 -27.31 -15.21
N ASP A 770 -11.27 -26.97 -16.20
CA ASP A 770 -11.12 -27.43 -17.59
C ASP A 770 -9.89 -26.81 -18.31
N ASP A 771 -9.39 -25.66 -17.84
CA ASP A 771 -8.14 -25.05 -18.32
C ASP A 771 -6.90 -25.91 -18.00
N THR A 772 -7.01 -26.97 -17.20
CA THR A 772 -5.90 -27.91 -16.90
C THR A 772 -5.62 -28.94 -18.01
N GLY A 773 -6.34 -28.87 -19.15
CA GLY A 773 -6.24 -29.81 -20.26
C GLY A 773 -5.00 -29.69 -21.17
N SER A 774 -4.17 -28.67 -21.02
CA SER A 774 -2.93 -28.46 -21.79
C SER A 774 -1.83 -29.44 -21.36
N THR A 775 -1.70 -30.57 -22.09
CA THR A 775 -0.71 -31.62 -21.77
C THR A 775 0.76 -31.28 -22.07
N ASP A 776 1.10 -30.03 -22.37
CA ASP A 776 2.48 -29.54 -22.45
C ASP A 776 2.85 -28.85 -21.13
N GLY A 777 3.99 -29.25 -20.54
CA GLY A 777 4.45 -28.80 -19.23
C GLY A 777 4.98 -27.36 -19.19
N GLN A 778 4.44 -26.47 -20.02
CA GLN A 778 4.64 -25.04 -19.88
C GLN A 778 3.85 -24.56 -18.67
N GLN A 779 4.54 -23.81 -17.81
CA GLN A 779 3.94 -23.13 -16.68
C GLN A 779 3.04 -22.02 -17.22
N ASP A 780 1.72 -22.22 -17.16
CA ASP A 780 0.74 -21.19 -17.53
C ASP A 780 1.10 -19.85 -16.89
N ASP A 781 1.09 -18.81 -17.71
CA ASP A 781 1.42 -17.47 -17.24
C ASP A 781 0.30 -16.94 -16.32
N GLU A 782 0.65 -16.57 -15.09
CA GLU A 782 -0.30 -15.94 -14.17
C GLU A 782 -0.78 -14.59 -14.73
N ALA A 783 0.04 -13.87 -15.51
CA ALA A 783 -0.35 -12.63 -16.16
C ALA A 783 -1.49 -12.83 -17.17
N ALA A 784 -1.37 -13.80 -18.08
CA ALA A 784 -2.42 -14.13 -19.05
C ALA A 784 -3.73 -14.58 -18.37
N LYS A 785 -3.63 -15.34 -17.26
CA LYS A 785 -4.81 -15.73 -16.46
C LYS A 785 -5.46 -14.54 -15.74
N ILE A 786 -4.68 -13.56 -15.30
CA ILE A 786 -5.19 -12.29 -14.73
C ILE A 786 -5.85 -11.44 -15.82
N GLU A 787 -5.27 -11.34 -17.01
CA GLU A 787 -5.85 -10.59 -18.14
C GLU A 787 -7.20 -11.18 -18.57
N ALA A 788 -7.26 -12.51 -18.78
CA ALA A 788 -8.51 -13.21 -19.11
C ALA A 788 -9.57 -13.09 -17.99
N LEU A 789 -9.16 -12.94 -16.73
CA LEU A 789 -10.07 -12.65 -15.61
C LEU A 789 -10.52 -11.18 -15.63
N HIS A 790 -9.64 -10.22 -15.95
CA HIS A 790 -9.97 -8.80 -16.08
C HIS A 790 -10.97 -8.57 -17.23
N LYS A 791 -10.74 -9.19 -18.39
CA LYS A 791 -11.67 -9.17 -19.54
C LYS A 791 -13.06 -9.69 -19.15
N ARG A 792 -13.16 -10.86 -18.51
CA ARG A 792 -14.43 -11.42 -17.99
C ARG A 792 -15.10 -10.51 -16.95
N ARG A 793 -14.34 -9.87 -16.06
CA ARG A 793 -14.85 -8.89 -15.09
C ARG A 793 -15.41 -7.64 -15.78
N ASN A 794 -14.78 -7.15 -16.85
CA ASN A 794 -15.28 -5.99 -17.61
C ASN A 794 -16.60 -6.31 -18.33
N LEU A 795 -16.73 -7.48 -18.96
CA LEU A 795 -17.97 -7.95 -19.56
C LEU A 795 -19.10 -8.05 -18.52
N LEU A 796 -18.83 -8.64 -17.35
CA LEU A 796 -19.80 -8.72 -16.25
C LEU A 796 -20.18 -7.33 -15.71
N ALA A 797 -19.22 -6.42 -15.57
CA ALA A 797 -19.47 -5.05 -15.13
C ALA A 797 -20.36 -4.29 -16.13
N ALA A 798 -20.15 -4.47 -17.44
CA ALA A 798 -20.97 -3.85 -18.48
C ALA A 798 -22.45 -4.27 -18.34
N TYR A 799 -22.74 -5.56 -18.14
CA TYR A 799 -24.11 -6.02 -17.91
C TYR A 799 -24.69 -5.56 -16.57
N CYS A 800 -23.90 -5.60 -15.49
CA CYS A 800 -24.34 -5.15 -14.17
C CYS A 800 -24.71 -3.65 -14.15
N LYS A 801 -24.06 -2.79 -14.96
CA LYS A 801 -24.51 -1.40 -15.17
C LYS A 801 -25.96 -1.35 -15.67
N LEU A 802 -26.33 -2.19 -16.64
CA LEU A 802 -27.69 -2.22 -17.20
C LEU A 802 -28.74 -2.58 -16.16
N ILE A 803 -28.44 -3.51 -15.24
CA ILE A 803 -29.32 -3.87 -14.12
C ILE A 803 -29.45 -2.68 -13.14
N ILE A 804 -28.31 -2.10 -12.71
CA ILE A 804 -28.26 -1.03 -11.71
C ILE A 804 -29.01 0.23 -12.19
N TYR A 805 -28.86 0.59 -13.47
CA TYR A 805 -29.54 1.74 -14.09
C TYR A 805 -30.94 1.41 -14.65
N ASN A 806 -31.48 0.21 -14.37
CA ASN A 806 -32.82 -0.23 -14.78
C ASN A 806 -33.05 -0.12 -16.31
N VAL A 807 -32.05 -0.55 -17.08
CA VAL A 807 -32.09 -0.66 -18.55
C VAL A 807 -32.56 -2.05 -18.98
N VAL A 808 -32.24 -3.09 -18.19
CA VAL A 808 -32.80 -4.44 -18.28
C VAL A 808 -33.58 -4.79 -17.02
N GLU A 809 -34.42 -5.82 -17.06
CA GLU A 809 -35.18 -6.26 -15.88
C GLU A 809 -34.26 -6.74 -14.74
N MET A 810 -34.53 -6.26 -13.52
CA MET A 810 -33.87 -6.71 -12.28
C MET A 810 -33.94 -8.24 -12.07
N ASN A 811 -34.92 -8.91 -12.70
CA ASN A 811 -35.07 -10.37 -12.68
C ASN A 811 -33.84 -11.09 -13.25
N THR A 812 -33.18 -10.54 -14.28
CA THR A 812 -31.97 -11.15 -14.88
C THR A 812 -30.74 -11.13 -13.96
N GLY A 813 -30.79 -10.36 -12.86
CA GLY A 813 -29.79 -10.41 -11.81
C GLY A 813 -29.76 -11.73 -11.03
N ALA A 814 -30.85 -12.52 -11.04
CA ALA A 814 -30.95 -13.78 -10.33
C ALA A 814 -29.83 -14.76 -10.74
N ASP A 815 -29.73 -15.10 -12.03
CA ASP A 815 -28.70 -16.04 -12.51
C ASP A 815 -27.26 -15.60 -12.20
N ILE A 816 -27.01 -14.28 -12.16
CA ILE A 816 -25.71 -13.71 -11.78
C ILE A 816 -25.44 -13.92 -10.28
N PHE A 817 -26.42 -13.65 -9.40
CA PHE A 817 -26.30 -13.92 -7.96
C PHE A 817 -26.22 -15.43 -7.62
N LYS A 818 -26.76 -16.29 -8.48
CA LYS A 818 -26.64 -17.75 -8.42
C LYS A 818 -25.22 -18.21 -8.74
N GLN A 819 -24.65 -17.83 -9.88
CA GLN A 819 -23.27 -18.23 -10.26
C GLN A 819 -22.22 -17.64 -9.32
N TYR A 820 -22.49 -16.45 -8.77
CA TYR A 820 -21.69 -15.82 -7.73
C TYR A 820 -21.44 -16.71 -6.50
N MET A 821 -22.38 -17.60 -6.13
CA MET A 821 -22.14 -18.58 -5.06
C MET A 821 -21.19 -19.71 -5.45
N ARG A 822 -21.29 -20.22 -6.69
CA ARG A 822 -20.41 -21.28 -7.22
C ARG A 822 -18.94 -20.85 -7.15
N VAL A 823 -18.65 -19.62 -7.58
CA VAL A 823 -17.29 -19.06 -7.61
C VAL A 823 -16.79 -18.64 -6.21
N ARG A 824 -17.68 -18.35 -5.26
CA ARG A 824 -17.32 -17.67 -3.98
C ARG A 824 -17.33 -18.54 -2.72
N MET A 825 -17.31 -19.87 -2.85
CA MET A 825 -17.08 -20.75 -1.70
C MET A 825 -15.66 -20.59 -1.09
N GLU A 826 -14.68 -20.03 -1.82
CA GLU A 826 -13.33 -19.79 -1.30
C GLU A 826 -13.11 -18.45 -0.56
N LYS A 827 -13.61 -17.30 -1.08
CA LYS A 827 -13.07 -15.97 -0.70
C LYS A 827 -14.14 -14.94 -0.28
N ARG A 828 -13.92 -14.30 0.87
CA ARG A 828 -14.89 -13.49 1.66
C ARG A 828 -15.44 -12.26 0.90
N PHE A 829 -16.58 -11.73 1.35
CA PHE A 829 -17.29 -10.60 0.74
C PHE A 829 -17.59 -9.48 1.75
N THR A 830 -17.30 -8.23 1.38
CA THR A 830 -17.50 -7.05 2.25
C THR A 830 -17.92 -5.76 1.52
N GLN A 831 -17.76 -5.65 0.20
CA GLN A 831 -17.77 -4.35 -0.49
C GLN A 831 -18.75 -4.27 -1.68
N THR A 832 -20.02 -4.07 -1.36
CA THR A 832 -21.08 -3.62 -2.29
C THR A 832 -22.16 -2.81 -1.54
N ARG A 833 -21.79 -2.19 -0.41
CA ARG A 833 -22.73 -1.53 0.52
C ARG A 833 -23.17 -0.12 0.11
N GLU A 834 -22.65 0.40 -1.00
CA GLU A 834 -22.79 1.82 -1.39
C GLU A 834 -23.39 2.00 -2.79
N ILE A 835 -23.77 0.91 -3.49
CA ILE A 835 -24.52 0.99 -4.75
C ILE A 835 -25.99 1.29 -4.47
N GLY A 836 -26.29 2.57 -4.23
CA GLY A 836 -27.63 3.13 -4.24
C GLY A 836 -28.49 2.86 -3.00
N SER A 837 -29.52 3.69 -2.84
CA SER A 837 -30.60 3.47 -1.89
C SER A 837 -31.44 2.26 -2.32
N LEU A 838 -31.41 1.17 -1.54
CA LEU A 838 -32.18 -0.08 -1.79
C LEU A 838 -33.73 0.08 -1.78
N GLU A 839 -34.23 1.30 -1.67
CA GLU A 839 -35.65 1.68 -1.78
C GLU A 839 -36.29 1.26 -3.13
N ARG A 840 -35.50 0.97 -4.18
CA ARG A 840 -35.98 0.49 -5.49
C ARG A 840 -35.73 -0.99 -5.78
N THR A 841 -34.81 -1.66 -5.08
CA THR A 841 -34.52 -3.10 -5.24
C THR A 841 -35.42 -4.00 -4.38
N SER A 842 -36.56 -3.47 -3.94
CA SER A 842 -37.57 -4.15 -3.11
C SER A 842 -38.60 -4.95 -3.93
N ASN A 843 -38.17 -5.52 -5.06
CA ASN A 843 -39.01 -6.25 -6.02
C ASN A 843 -38.82 -7.79 -5.84
N PRO A 844 -39.81 -8.64 -6.21
CA PRO A 844 -39.85 -10.05 -5.81
C PRO A 844 -38.76 -10.97 -6.39
N GLY A 845 -37.97 -10.53 -7.39
CA GLY A 845 -36.95 -11.35 -8.06
C GLY A 845 -35.91 -12.00 -7.13
N ASN A 846 -35.64 -11.40 -5.96
CA ASN A 846 -34.76 -11.99 -4.93
C ASN A 846 -35.24 -13.35 -4.41
N LEU A 847 -36.53 -13.67 -4.51
CA LEU A 847 -37.12 -14.94 -4.08
C LEU A 847 -37.14 -15.98 -5.19
N THR A 848 -37.33 -15.52 -6.45
CA THR A 848 -37.23 -16.36 -7.65
C THR A 848 -35.85 -17.03 -7.74
N LEU A 849 -34.79 -16.27 -7.46
CA LEU A 849 -33.42 -16.76 -7.31
C LEU A 849 -33.32 -17.99 -6.38
N PHE A 850 -33.80 -17.86 -5.14
CA PHE A 850 -33.72 -18.95 -4.18
C PHE A 850 -34.62 -20.14 -4.58
N HIS A 851 -35.77 -19.87 -5.21
CA HIS A 851 -36.64 -20.91 -5.78
C HIS A 851 -35.93 -21.74 -6.86
N GLU A 852 -35.22 -21.10 -7.78
CA GLU A 852 -34.48 -21.77 -8.86
C GLU A 852 -33.33 -22.60 -8.31
N MET A 853 -32.55 -22.04 -7.38
CA MET A 853 -31.48 -22.77 -6.67
C MET A 853 -32.01 -23.96 -5.85
N LEU A 854 -33.25 -23.89 -5.33
CA LEU A 854 -33.88 -25.04 -4.66
C LEU A 854 -34.44 -26.07 -5.65
N SER A 855 -34.96 -25.63 -6.79
CA SER A 855 -35.57 -26.52 -7.79
C SER A 855 -34.53 -27.41 -8.48
N GLU A 856 -33.29 -26.92 -8.63
CA GLU A 856 -32.15 -27.73 -9.09
C GLU A 856 -31.75 -28.84 -8.11
N LEU A 857 -32.05 -28.71 -6.81
CA LEU A 857 -31.84 -29.78 -5.82
C LEU A 857 -32.92 -30.87 -5.89
N GLY A 858 -33.99 -30.66 -6.67
CA GLY A 858 -35.08 -31.61 -6.84
C GLY A 858 -36.00 -31.75 -5.61
N THR A 859 -36.89 -32.74 -5.67
CA THR A 859 -37.90 -32.94 -4.61
C THR A 859 -37.39 -33.93 -3.56
N GLY A 860 -37.11 -33.43 -2.35
CA GLY A 860 -36.62 -34.25 -1.23
C GLY A 860 -35.10 -34.27 -1.01
N PHE A 861 -34.40 -33.19 -1.37
CA PHE A 861 -32.99 -33.00 -1.01
C PHE A 861 -32.74 -33.00 0.50
N ASP A 862 -31.50 -33.29 0.91
CA ASP A 862 -31.09 -33.17 2.30
C ASP A 862 -30.87 -31.70 2.71
N ARG A 863 -31.50 -31.29 3.82
CA ARG A 863 -31.34 -29.95 4.42
C ARG A 863 -30.00 -29.78 5.16
N SER A 864 -29.24 -30.84 5.42
CA SER A 864 -27.83 -30.76 5.84
C SER A 864 -26.81 -30.80 4.69
N SER A 865 -27.26 -30.85 3.43
CA SER A 865 -26.36 -30.82 2.27
C SER A 865 -25.58 -29.50 2.20
N SER A 866 -24.33 -29.58 1.71
CA SER A 866 -23.46 -28.40 1.49
C SER A 866 -24.10 -27.37 0.57
N ALA A 867 -24.85 -27.82 -0.45
CA ALA A 867 -25.59 -26.96 -1.37
C ALA A 867 -26.69 -26.16 -0.64
N PHE A 868 -27.60 -26.83 0.10
CA PHE A 868 -28.65 -26.13 0.85
C PHE A 868 -28.07 -25.21 1.94
N CYS A 869 -27.02 -25.65 2.63
CA CYS A 869 -26.30 -24.80 3.59
C CYS A 869 -25.69 -23.56 2.93
N GLY A 870 -25.16 -23.67 1.71
CA GLY A 870 -24.67 -22.55 0.91
C GLY A 870 -25.79 -21.55 0.55
N ILE A 871 -26.94 -22.05 0.08
CA ILE A 871 -28.11 -21.22 -0.22
C ILE A 871 -28.61 -20.47 1.05
N LYS A 872 -28.58 -21.13 2.21
CA LYS A 872 -28.96 -20.51 3.49
C LYS A 872 -27.94 -19.45 3.95
N GLU A 873 -26.64 -19.69 3.80
CA GLU A 873 -25.60 -18.69 4.07
C GLU A 873 -25.69 -17.48 3.11
N LEU A 874 -26.09 -17.68 1.84
CA LEU A 874 -26.39 -16.59 0.92
C LEU A 874 -27.54 -15.72 1.44
N ALA A 875 -28.66 -16.32 1.88
CA ALA A 875 -29.78 -15.60 2.48
C ALA A 875 -29.38 -14.83 3.75
N ARG A 876 -28.55 -15.43 4.60
CA ARG A 876 -28.00 -14.72 5.77
C ARG A 876 -27.12 -13.53 5.38
N ARG A 877 -26.35 -13.62 4.29
CA ARG A 877 -25.56 -12.49 3.76
C ARG A 877 -26.44 -11.41 3.14
N PHE A 878 -27.47 -11.76 2.37
CA PHE A 878 -28.45 -10.79 1.85
C PHE A 878 -29.26 -10.13 2.99
N SER A 879 -29.62 -10.85 4.05
CA SER A 879 -30.26 -10.28 5.24
C SER A 879 -29.43 -9.11 5.82
N LEU A 880 -28.10 -9.17 5.75
CA LEU A 880 -27.21 -8.10 6.22
C LEU A 880 -27.19 -6.83 5.33
N THR A 881 -27.67 -6.87 4.08
CA THR A 881 -27.67 -5.67 3.20
C THR A 881 -28.73 -4.65 3.59
N PHE A 882 -29.82 -5.06 4.25
CA PHE A 882 -30.91 -4.20 4.75
C PHE A 882 -30.52 -3.25 5.91
N GLY A 883 -29.21 -3.03 6.13
CA GLY A 883 -28.67 -2.01 7.02
C GLY A 883 -28.95 -2.25 8.51
N LEU A 884 -28.90 -1.16 9.29
CA LEU A 884 -29.29 -1.09 10.70
C LEU A 884 -30.57 -0.25 10.92
N ASP A 885 -30.91 0.62 9.97
CA ASP A 885 -32.13 1.43 10.00
C ASP A 885 -33.33 0.59 9.54
N GLN A 886 -33.92 -0.14 10.50
CA GLN A 886 -35.11 -0.97 10.29
C GLN A 886 -36.36 -0.17 9.90
N VAL A 887 -36.36 1.16 10.02
CA VAL A 887 -37.52 1.99 9.68
C VAL A 887 -37.59 2.19 8.16
N LYS A 888 -36.45 2.46 7.50
CA LYS A 888 -36.39 2.63 6.04
C LYS A 888 -36.59 1.32 5.28
N THR A 889 -36.07 0.21 5.79
CA THR A 889 -36.17 -1.10 5.12
C THR A 889 -37.41 -1.90 5.51
N ARG A 890 -38.27 -1.35 6.39
CA ARG A 890 -39.47 -2.00 6.95
C ARG A 890 -40.33 -2.68 5.89
N ASP A 891 -40.83 -1.91 4.93
CA ASP A 891 -41.85 -2.39 3.98
C ASP A 891 -41.26 -3.36 2.96
N ALA A 892 -39.99 -3.18 2.60
CA ALA A 892 -39.24 -4.10 1.74
C ALA A 892 -39.11 -5.49 2.37
N ILE A 893 -38.67 -5.54 3.63
CA ILE A 893 -38.53 -6.79 4.39
C ILE A 893 -39.93 -7.41 4.63
N ALA A 894 -40.93 -6.59 4.93
CA ALA A 894 -42.31 -7.05 5.11
C ALA A 894 -42.94 -7.61 3.83
N MET A 895 -42.54 -7.15 2.64
CA MET A 895 -42.97 -7.75 1.36
C MET A 895 -42.22 -9.06 1.08
N LEU A 896 -40.89 -9.07 1.20
CA LEU A 896 -40.04 -10.26 1.06
C LEU A 896 -40.59 -11.45 1.87
N HIS A 897 -41.06 -11.20 3.09
CA HIS A 897 -41.66 -12.22 3.95
C HIS A 897 -43.08 -12.66 3.54
N LYS A 898 -43.88 -11.84 2.83
CA LYS A 898 -45.18 -12.28 2.30
C LYS A 898 -45.00 -13.14 1.06
N ASP A 899 -44.25 -12.63 0.09
CA ASP A 899 -43.97 -13.28 -1.19
C ASP A 899 -43.28 -14.64 -0.95
N GLY A 900 -42.37 -14.69 0.02
CA GLY A 900 -41.71 -15.94 0.44
C GLY A 900 -42.62 -16.93 1.18
N ILE A 901 -43.66 -16.47 1.88
CA ILE A 901 -44.72 -17.33 2.43
C ILE A 901 -45.58 -17.87 1.29
N GLU A 902 -46.04 -17.01 0.38
CA GLU A 902 -46.86 -17.39 -0.77
C GLU A 902 -46.16 -18.44 -1.64
N PHE A 903 -44.87 -18.27 -1.91
CA PHE A 903 -44.06 -19.28 -2.59
C PHE A 903 -44.00 -20.62 -1.82
N ALA A 904 -43.73 -20.60 -0.52
CA ALA A 904 -43.60 -21.82 0.30
C ALA A 904 -44.88 -22.69 0.34
N PHE A 905 -46.06 -22.07 0.11
CA PHE A 905 -47.36 -22.75 0.05
C PHE A 905 -48.00 -22.80 -1.34
N LYS A 906 -47.28 -22.34 -2.39
CA LYS A 906 -47.78 -22.23 -3.77
C LYS A 906 -48.24 -23.56 -4.35
N GLU A 907 -47.49 -24.64 -4.09
CA GLU A 907 -47.77 -25.97 -4.60
C GLU A 907 -48.06 -26.97 -3.45
N PRO A 908 -49.25 -27.61 -3.44
CA PRO A 908 -49.64 -28.56 -2.41
C PRO A 908 -48.81 -29.85 -2.51
N SER A 909 -48.82 -30.67 -1.46
CA SER A 909 -47.99 -31.87 -1.43
C SER A 909 -48.37 -32.87 -2.53
N PRO A 910 -47.42 -33.33 -3.38
CA PRO A 910 -47.69 -34.37 -4.38
C PRO A 910 -48.03 -35.73 -3.75
N GLN A 911 -47.83 -35.88 -2.43
CA GLN A 911 -48.16 -37.06 -1.65
C GLN A 911 -49.54 -36.96 -0.94
N GLY A 912 -50.34 -35.95 -1.25
CA GLY A 912 -51.72 -35.80 -0.75
C GLY A 912 -51.86 -35.02 0.57
N GLU A 913 -53.12 -34.89 1.03
CA GLU A 913 -53.46 -34.12 2.23
C GLU A 913 -52.78 -34.66 3.49
N GLY A 914 -52.16 -33.76 4.26
CA GLY A 914 -51.43 -34.08 5.50
C GLY A 914 -49.91 -34.15 5.36
N ASN A 915 -49.38 -34.23 4.13
CA ASN A 915 -47.94 -34.17 3.82
C ASN A 915 -47.46 -32.72 3.58
N PRO A 916 -46.14 -32.43 3.74
CA PRO A 916 -45.61 -31.07 3.59
C PRO A 916 -45.75 -30.53 2.15
N PRO A 917 -46.07 -29.23 1.97
CA PRO A 917 -46.03 -28.54 0.67
C PRO A 917 -44.67 -28.65 -0.02
N LEU A 918 -44.66 -28.58 -1.36
CA LEU A 918 -43.47 -28.87 -2.17
C LEU A 918 -42.26 -28.01 -1.81
N HIS A 919 -42.49 -26.72 -1.51
CA HIS A 919 -41.45 -25.73 -1.26
C HIS A 919 -41.28 -25.40 0.24
N LEU A 920 -41.81 -26.21 1.17
CA LEU A 920 -41.80 -25.89 2.61
C LEU A 920 -40.40 -25.62 3.17
N ALA A 921 -39.36 -26.28 2.63
CA ALA A 921 -37.97 -26.08 3.00
C ALA A 921 -37.45 -24.65 2.75
N PHE A 922 -38.09 -23.86 1.88
CA PHE A 922 -37.73 -22.46 1.68
C PHE A 922 -37.90 -21.60 2.94
N LEU A 923 -38.79 -21.99 3.87
CA LEU A 923 -38.97 -21.27 5.13
C LEU A 923 -37.72 -21.27 6.03
N ASP A 924 -36.84 -22.28 5.92
CA ASP A 924 -35.54 -22.28 6.60
C ASP A 924 -34.59 -21.20 6.05
N ILE A 925 -34.69 -20.85 4.77
CA ILE A 925 -33.92 -19.79 4.10
C ILE A 925 -34.54 -18.43 4.43
N LEU A 926 -35.87 -18.30 4.33
CA LEU A 926 -36.62 -17.10 4.69
C LEU A 926 -36.45 -16.71 6.17
N SER A 927 -36.14 -17.68 7.05
CA SER A 927 -35.89 -17.43 8.47
C SER A 927 -34.69 -16.50 8.74
N GLU A 928 -33.68 -16.44 7.87
CA GLU A 928 -32.50 -15.58 8.04
C GLU A 928 -32.83 -14.08 7.95
N PHE A 929 -33.84 -13.73 7.16
CA PHE A 929 -34.36 -12.36 7.03
C PHE A 929 -35.23 -11.94 8.22
N SER A 930 -35.79 -12.89 8.97
CA SER A 930 -36.67 -12.60 10.12
C SER A 930 -35.96 -11.87 11.27
N SER A 931 -34.62 -11.84 11.27
CA SER A 931 -33.81 -11.04 12.19
C SER A 931 -33.90 -9.53 11.95
N LYS A 932 -34.35 -9.11 10.76
CA LYS A 932 -34.46 -7.70 10.33
C LYS A 932 -35.87 -7.11 10.44
N LEU A 933 -36.91 -7.95 10.53
CA LEU A 933 -38.28 -7.50 10.83
C LEU A 933 -38.37 -6.84 12.21
N MET A 934 -38.98 -5.65 12.27
CA MET A 934 -39.35 -5.03 13.55
C MET A 934 -40.38 -5.89 14.30
N ARG A 935 -40.41 -5.78 15.65
CA ARG A 935 -41.35 -6.53 16.51
C ARG A 935 -42.83 -6.37 16.11
N GLN A 936 -43.23 -5.20 15.59
CA GLN A 936 -44.60 -4.97 15.09
C GLN A 936 -44.90 -5.82 13.84
N ASP A 937 -43.96 -5.86 12.90
CA ASP A 937 -44.17 -6.50 11.59
C ASP A 937 -44.00 -8.01 11.66
N LYS A 938 -43.21 -8.53 12.62
CA LYS A 938 -43.21 -9.96 12.95
C LYS A 938 -44.61 -10.48 13.27
N ARG A 939 -45.42 -9.72 14.01
CA ARG A 939 -46.82 -10.08 14.31
C ARG A 939 -47.68 -10.06 13.04
N THR A 940 -47.52 -9.05 12.19
CA THR A 940 -48.24 -8.93 10.92
C THR A 940 -47.91 -10.05 9.94
N VAL A 941 -46.62 -10.39 9.78
CA VAL A 941 -46.13 -11.52 8.97
C VAL A 941 -46.60 -12.85 9.54
N HIS A 942 -46.60 -13.02 10.87
CA HIS A 942 -47.14 -14.22 11.49
C HIS A 942 -48.65 -14.40 11.25
N MET A 943 -49.44 -13.32 11.36
CA MET A 943 -50.87 -13.33 11.00
C MET A 943 -51.11 -13.50 9.48
N TYR A 944 -50.09 -13.29 8.65
CA TYR A 944 -50.13 -13.64 7.22
C TYR A 944 -49.88 -15.14 7.01
N LEU A 945 -48.85 -15.69 7.66
CA LEU A 945 -48.53 -17.12 7.68
C LEU A 945 -49.74 -17.97 8.13
N GLU A 946 -50.47 -17.51 9.15
CA GLU A 946 -51.71 -18.15 9.67
C GLU A 946 -52.85 -18.28 8.64
N ARG A 947 -52.77 -17.61 7.48
CA ARG A 947 -53.73 -17.78 6.38
C ARG A 947 -53.44 -19.00 5.50
N PHE A 948 -52.19 -19.47 5.49
CA PHE A 948 -51.73 -20.56 4.63
C PHE A 948 -51.50 -21.87 5.41
N MET A 949 -51.11 -21.80 6.68
CA MET A 949 -50.99 -22.97 7.55
C MET A 949 -52.36 -23.41 8.11
N THR A 950 -52.70 -24.69 7.96
CA THR A 950 -53.89 -25.25 8.62
C THR A 950 -53.60 -25.60 10.09
N PHE A 951 -54.67 -25.77 10.87
CA PHE A 951 -54.56 -26.23 12.27
C PHE A 951 -53.85 -27.58 12.41
N GLN A 952 -54.00 -28.48 11.43
CA GLN A 952 -53.29 -29.76 11.40
C GLN A 952 -51.78 -29.56 11.17
N MET A 953 -51.40 -28.72 10.21
CA MET A 953 -49.99 -28.40 9.92
C MET A 953 -49.28 -27.76 11.13
N ALA A 954 -49.99 -26.96 11.92
CA ALA A 954 -49.47 -26.35 13.16
C ALA A 954 -49.15 -27.38 14.27
N LEU A 955 -49.77 -28.56 14.22
CA LEU A 955 -49.60 -29.65 15.19
C LEU A 955 -48.52 -30.66 14.80
N GLN A 956 -48.13 -30.75 13.53
CA GLN A 956 -47.09 -31.69 13.08
C GLN A 956 -45.72 -31.39 13.70
N ARG A 957 -44.92 -32.44 13.95
CA ARG A 957 -43.62 -32.35 14.64
C ARG A 957 -42.48 -33.14 14.00
N ASP A 958 -42.72 -33.81 12.88
CA ASP A 958 -41.70 -34.58 12.16
C ASP A 958 -40.67 -33.65 11.49
N ASP A 959 -39.45 -34.16 11.24
CA ASP A 959 -38.32 -33.37 10.71
C ASP A 959 -38.58 -32.72 9.33
N CYS A 960 -39.56 -33.22 8.57
CA CYS A 960 -39.99 -32.61 7.31
C CYS A 960 -40.82 -31.32 7.51
N TRP A 961 -41.41 -31.12 8.69
CA TRP A 961 -42.14 -29.90 9.08
C TRP A 961 -41.27 -28.88 9.83
N LEU A 962 -40.04 -29.24 10.20
CA LEU A 962 -39.11 -28.37 10.93
C LEU A 962 -38.91 -26.97 10.32
N PRO A 963 -38.83 -26.76 8.98
CA PRO A 963 -38.70 -25.42 8.40
C PRO A 963 -39.84 -24.46 8.80
N LEU A 964 -41.08 -24.97 8.85
CA LEU A 964 -42.25 -24.19 9.29
C LEU A 964 -42.18 -23.89 10.79
N ILE A 965 -41.72 -24.84 11.60
CA ILE A 965 -41.56 -24.67 13.05
C ILE A 965 -40.49 -23.62 13.35
N SER A 966 -39.31 -23.73 12.73
CA SER A 966 -38.21 -22.77 12.84
C SER A 966 -38.63 -21.36 12.46
N TYR A 967 -39.27 -21.20 11.29
CA TYR A 967 -39.72 -19.90 10.80
C TYR A 967 -40.83 -19.29 11.68
N ARG A 968 -41.82 -20.09 12.11
CA ARG A 968 -42.86 -19.59 13.02
C ARG A 968 -42.27 -19.14 14.35
N ASN A 969 -41.31 -19.89 14.89
CA ASN A 969 -40.61 -19.54 16.13
C ASN A 969 -39.81 -18.24 15.97
N SER A 970 -39.15 -18.01 14.82
CA SER A 970 -38.38 -16.78 14.58
C SER A 970 -39.22 -15.50 14.49
N LEU A 971 -40.51 -15.64 14.13
CA LEU A 971 -41.52 -14.58 14.21
C LEU A 971 -42.13 -14.43 15.61
N GLN A 972 -42.33 -15.53 16.34
CA GLN A 972 -42.93 -15.55 17.69
C GLN A 972 -41.96 -15.15 18.82
N ALA A 973 -40.64 -15.30 18.63
CA ALA A 973 -39.58 -15.01 19.61
C ALA A 973 -39.33 -13.49 19.84
N GLY A 974 -40.40 -12.74 20.06
CA GLY A 974 -40.38 -11.31 20.41
C GLY A 974 -41.66 -10.82 21.10
N GLY A 975 -42.51 -11.75 21.56
CA GLY A 975 -43.71 -11.45 22.33
C GLY A 975 -43.56 -11.86 23.80
N ASP A 976 -43.58 -10.85 24.68
CA ASP A 976 -44.05 -10.91 26.06
C ASP A 976 -43.49 -11.97 27.05
N ASP A 977 -42.16 -12.10 27.21
CA ASP A 977 -41.56 -12.46 28.53
C ASP A 977 -40.09 -12.02 28.77
N ASP A 978 -39.68 -10.83 28.31
CA ASP A 978 -38.35 -10.24 28.63
C ASP A 978 -38.27 -9.71 30.09
N THR A 979 -38.92 -10.39 31.05
CA THR A 979 -39.00 -9.97 32.47
C THR A 979 -38.64 -11.03 33.52
N MET A 980 -37.93 -12.13 33.18
CA MET A 980 -37.01 -12.86 34.11
C MET A 980 -36.22 -14.03 33.46
N SER A 981 -35.23 -13.75 32.60
CA SER A 981 -34.08 -14.66 32.44
C SER A 981 -32.84 -14.02 31.81
N VAL A 982 -31.81 -13.76 32.62
CA VAL A 982 -30.42 -13.64 32.16
C VAL A 982 -29.64 -14.72 32.91
N VAL A 983 -28.92 -15.60 32.18
CA VAL A 983 -28.25 -16.83 32.72
C VAL A 983 -29.27 -17.91 33.14
N SER A 984 -29.20 -19.18 32.74
CA SER A 984 -28.21 -19.96 31.95
C SER A 984 -28.87 -21.17 31.25
N GLY A 985 -28.25 -21.67 30.17
CA GLY A 985 -28.71 -22.87 29.45
C GLY A 985 -27.61 -23.85 29.00
N TYR A 986 -26.41 -23.80 29.58
CA TYR A 986 -25.42 -24.88 29.35
C TYR A 986 -25.90 -26.18 30.03
N SER A 987 -25.62 -27.34 29.43
CA SER A 987 -26.16 -28.62 29.92
C SER A 987 -25.13 -29.48 30.64
N SER A 988 -25.37 -29.70 31.95
CA SER A 988 -24.82 -30.77 32.79
C SER A 988 -23.31 -30.66 33.20
N ARG A 989 -22.86 -31.23 34.33
CA ARG A 989 -23.51 -32.20 35.23
C ARG A 989 -22.97 -32.16 36.69
N GLY A 990 -23.84 -31.90 37.67
CA GLY A 990 -23.84 -32.56 38.99
C GLY A 990 -23.02 -32.02 40.17
N SER A 991 -23.71 -31.48 41.19
CA SER A 991 -23.42 -31.67 42.64
C SER A 991 -24.67 -31.29 43.47
N SER A 992 -24.69 -31.48 44.80
CA SER A 992 -25.95 -31.45 45.59
C SER A 992 -25.86 -30.83 47.00
N VAL A 993 -26.91 -30.08 47.39
CA VAL A 993 -27.44 -29.91 48.78
C VAL A 993 -26.51 -29.15 49.77
N ARG A 994 -26.91 -28.10 50.55
CA ARG A 994 -28.15 -27.88 51.34
C ARG A 994 -28.40 -26.38 51.70
N SER A 995 -29.65 -26.08 52.05
CA SER A 995 -30.28 -24.84 52.64
C SER A 995 -29.51 -24.07 53.77
N LYS A 996 -29.85 -22.82 54.21
CA LYS A 996 -31.21 -22.26 54.51
C LYS A 996 -31.23 -20.76 55.01
N LYS A 997 -32.17 -19.91 54.51
CA LYS A 997 -32.88 -18.74 55.14
C LYS A 997 -32.07 -17.52 55.72
N THR A 998 -32.53 -16.25 55.88
CA THR A 998 -33.59 -15.26 55.39
C THR A 998 -33.21 -13.84 55.99
N LYS A 999 -33.90 -12.67 56.05
CA LYS A 999 -35.31 -12.20 55.88
C LYS A 999 -35.40 -10.63 55.84
N ALA A 1000 -36.37 -10.03 55.12
CA ALA A 1000 -37.08 -8.72 55.39
C ALA A 1000 -36.31 -7.36 55.35
N ALA A 1001 -36.90 -6.18 55.03
CA ALA A 1001 -38.22 -5.78 54.45
C ALA A 1001 -38.24 -4.33 53.87
N THR A 1002 -39.37 -3.90 53.28
CA THR A 1002 -39.71 -2.65 52.50
C THR A 1002 -40.55 -1.62 53.33
N PRO A 1003 -41.26 -0.56 52.81
CA PRO A 1003 -41.35 0.15 51.48
C PRO A 1003 -40.84 1.63 51.59
N THR A 1004 -41.27 2.77 50.98
CA THR A 1004 -42.42 3.33 50.19
C THR A 1004 -41.91 4.64 49.51
N CYS A 1005 -42.24 5.21 48.31
CA CYS A 1005 -43.37 5.36 47.36
C CYS A 1005 -44.28 6.61 47.54
N VAL A 1006 -44.63 7.31 46.41
CA VAL A 1006 -45.88 8.09 46.07
C VAL A 1006 -45.76 9.53 45.47
N PHE A 1007 -46.03 9.65 44.14
CA PHE A 1007 -46.83 10.64 43.33
C PHE A 1007 -46.86 12.20 43.48
N SER A 1008 -46.44 12.89 42.38
CA SER A 1008 -47.20 13.74 41.40
C SER A 1008 -47.81 15.16 41.62
N LEU A 1009 -47.53 16.02 40.61
CA LEU A 1009 -48.41 16.93 39.80
C LEU A 1009 -48.85 18.37 40.23
N ALA A 1010 -49.01 19.21 39.18
CA ALA A 1010 -49.80 20.47 39.03
C ALA A 1010 -49.33 21.77 39.74
N GLU A 1011 -49.52 23.00 39.23
CA GLU A 1011 -49.63 23.55 37.84
C GLU A 1011 -49.45 25.11 37.88
N GLU A 1012 -49.67 25.82 36.74
CA GLU A 1012 -49.71 27.29 36.54
C GLU A 1012 -48.39 28.12 36.64
N SER A 1013 -48.27 29.33 36.04
CA SER A 1013 -48.57 29.77 34.65
C SER A 1013 -47.95 31.16 34.36
N SER A 1014 -47.34 31.40 33.18
CA SER A 1014 -47.27 32.73 32.51
C SER A 1014 -46.57 32.69 31.12
N SER A 1015 -47.13 33.46 30.18
CA SER A 1015 -46.68 33.88 28.83
C SER A 1015 -45.19 34.28 28.66
N SER A 1016 -44.59 34.38 27.46
CA SER A 1016 -45.13 34.61 26.08
C SER A 1016 -44.22 34.09 24.95
N SER A 1017 -44.76 33.92 23.74
CA SER A 1017 -44.05 33.53 22.50
C SER A 1017 -43.64 34.69 21.58
N ALA A 1018 -42.59 34.50 20.77
CA ALA A 1018 -42.41 35.17 19.46
C ALA A 1018 -41.45 34.37 18.56
N ASP A 1019 -41.75 34.25 17.26
CA ASP A 1019 -40.84 33.73 16.23
C ASP A 1019 -39.73 34.73 15.87
N MET A 1020 -38.62 34.27 15.29
CA MET A 1020 -38.35 34.53 13.86
C MET A 1020 -37.10 33.83 13.28
N SER A 1021 -37.12 33.68 11.96
CA SER A 1021 -36.06 33.13 11.12
C SER A 1021 -34.90 34.10 10.90
N TRP A 1022 -33.75 33.56 10.45
CA TRP A 1022 -32.60 34.37 10.03
C TRP A 1022 -31.96 33.85 8.73
N GLN A 1023 -31.97 34.69 7.69
CA GLN A 1023 -31.10 34.58 6.51
C GLN A 1023 -30.76 35.99 5.99
N HIS A 1024 -29.49 36.19 5.60
CA HIS A 1024 -28.95 37.24 4.72
C HIS A 1024 -29.39 38.71 4.88
N GLN A 1025 -28.44 39.60 5.25
CA GLN A 1025 -27.65 40.34 4.23
C GLN A 1025 -26.43 41.09 4.82
N SER A 1026 -25.71 41.83 3.97
CA SER A 1026 -24.35 42.37 4.15
C SER A 1026 -24.28 43.84 4.60
N MET A 1027 -23.07 44.34 4.95
CA MET A 1027 -22.46 45.55 4.32
C MET A 1027 -21.11 46.01 4.94
N GLN A 1028 -20.13 46.27 4.05
CA GLN A 1028 -19.10 47.33 4.06
C GLN A 1028 -17.93 47.41 5.08
N THR A 1029 -16.99 48.31 4.75
CA THR A 1029 -15.58 48.44 5.19
C THR A 1029 -15.24 49.86 5.66
N PRO A 1030 -14.04 50.12 6.22
CA PRO A 1030 -13.45 51.46 6.15
C PRO A 1030 -11.97 51.59 5.70
N VAL A 1031 -11.78 52.66 4.92
CA VAL A 1031 -10.58 53.33 4.33
C VAL A 1031 -9.93 54.29 5.37
N MET A 1032 -8.62 54.60 5.46
CA MET A 1032 -7.36 54.18 4.79
C MET A 1032 -6.11 54.83 5.46
N MET A 1033 -4.89 54.31 5.19
CA MET A 1033 -3.62 55.07 5.02
C MET A 1033 -3.00 55.81 6.26
N PRO A 1034 -1.74 56.33 6.21
CA PRO A 1034 -0.76 56.35 5.10
C PRO A 1034 0.66 55.79 5.41
N SER A 1035 1.41 55.52 4.33
CA SER A 1035 2.88 55.33 4.33
C SER A 1035 3.60 56.59 3.81
N PRO A 1036 4.90 56.81 4.12
CA PRO A 1036 5.71 57.86 3.48
C PRO A 1036 6.16 57.48 2.05
N HIS A 1037 6.25 58.48 1.17
CA HIS A 1037 6.71 58.40 -0.24
C HIS A 1037 8.24 58.65 -0.32
N LEU A 1038 9.05 58.01 -1.20
CA LEU A 1038 9.20 58.20 -2.67
C LEU A 1038 9.47 59.68 -3.03
N THR A 1039 10.45 60.08 -3.87
CA THR A 1039 11.12 59.48 -5.07
C THR A 1039 12.52 60.11 -5.34
N SER A 1040 13.40 59.51 -6.18
CA SER A 1040 14.05 60.20 -7.33
C SER A 1040 14.88 59.27 -8.27
N THR A 1041 15.27 59.78 -9.44
CA THR A 1041 15.95 59.12 -10.59
C THR A 1041 17.46 59.39 -10.69
N MET A 1042 18.24 58.57 -11.44
CA MET A 1042 18.95 59.00 -12.69
C MET A 1042 19.82 57.90 -13.37
N MET A 1043 20.41 58.23 -14.52
CA MET A 1043 21.19 57.38 -15.44
C MET A 1043 22.71 57.68 -15.45
N ARG A 1044 23.54 56.66 -15.70
CA ARG A 1044 24.90 56.65 -16.31
C ARG A 1044 26.01 57.64 -15.82
N GLY A 1045 26.95 57.09 -15.03
CA GLY A 1045 28.41 57.37 -15.07
C GLY A 1045 28.90 58.80 -14.73
N PRO A 1046 30.21 59.13 -14.96
CA PRO A 1046 31.37 58.29 -15.28
C PRO A 1046 32.25 58.06 -14.03
N GLY A 1047 33.60 58.04 -14.11
CA GLY A 1047 34.49 57.83 -12.95
C GLY A 1047 35.86 58.52 -13.03
N ASP A 1048 36.81 57.99 -12.24
CA ASP A 1048 38.27 58.29 -12.18
C ASP A 1048 38.74 59.48 -11.29
N MET A 1049 40.07 59.54 -11.05
CA MET A 1049 40.88 60.33 -10.10
C MET A 1049 41.00 59.69 -8.68
N ARG A 1050 42.13 59.10 -8.23
CA ARG A 1050 43.56 59.54 -8.06
C ARG A 1050 43.85 60.07 -6.62
N GLU A 1051 45.08 60.05 -6.08
CA GLU A 1051 46.42 59.87 -6.67
C GLU A 1051 47.45 59.21 -5.70
N GLU A 1052 48.72 59.10 -6.14
CA GLU A 1052 49.96 58.67 -5.45
C GLU A 1052 50.16 57.15 -5.24
N GLN A 1053 51.35 56.54 -5.37
CA GLN A 1053 52.66 57.05 -5.85
C GLN A 1053 53.40 55.98 -6.73
N HIS A 1054 54.63 55.60 -6.38
CA HIS A 1054 55.68 55.03 -7.27
C HIS A 1054 56.81 54.36 -6.42
N PRO A 1055 57.80 53.60 -6.97
CA PRO A 1055 58.45 53.80 -8.27
C PRO A 1055 58.76 52.56 -9.16
N HIS A 1056 59.37 52.87 -10.30
CA HIS A 1056 59.73 52.07 -11.48
C HIS A 1056 61.30 51.95 -11.58
N PRO A 1057 62.02 51.49 -12.67
CA PRO A 1057 61.58 51.46 -14.09
C PRO A 1057 62.23 50.48 -15.14
N HIS A 1058 61.76 50.61 -16.40
CA HIS A 1058 62.49 50.47 -17.70
C HIS A 1058 62.93 49.08 -18.27
N THR A 1059 62.88 48.77 -19.59
CA THR A 1059 61.99 49.13 -20.76
C THR A 1059 62.37 48.33 -22.04
N LEU A 1060 61.38 47.80 -22.81
CA LEU A 1060 61.20 47.75 -24.31
C LEU A 1060 62.36 47.31 -25.28
N PRO A 1061 62.19 47.06 -26.62
CA PRO A 1061 60.99 47.14 -27.51
C PRO A 1061 60.74 45.99 -28.55
N GLN A 1062 59.52 45.98 -29.13
CA GLN A 1062 59.16 45.69 -30.56
C GLN A 1062 59.19 44.28 -31.22
N THR A 1063 58.55 44.23 -32.40
CA THR A 1063 58.02 43.12 -33.26
C THR A 1063 58.90 42.84 -34.52
N PRO A 1064 58.61 41.90 -35.49
CA PRO A 1064 57.58 40.82 -35.60
C PRO A 1064 58.13 39.43 -36.11
N GLN A 1065 57.21 38.50 -36.47
CA GLN A 1065 57.32 37.39 -37.45
C GLN A 1065 58.12 36.08 -37.18
N LEU A 1066 57.38 34.96 -37.32
CA LEU A 1066 57.67 33.66 -37.98
C LEU A 1066 58.89 32.75 -37.62
N HIS A 1067 58.54 31.46 -37.47
CA HIS A 1067 59.26 30.23 -37.84
C HIS A 1067 60.22 29.48 -36.87
N GLN A 1068 60.04 28.15 -36.93
CA GLN A 1068 60.91 27.01 -36.55
C GLN A 1068 60.79 26.35 -35.15
N THR A 1069 60.89 25.02 -35.20
CA THR A 1069 60.72 23.99 -34.14
C THR A 1069 62.08 23.51 -33.62
N PRO A 1070 62.17 22.78 -32.49
CA PRO A 1070 62.17 21.29 -32.60
C PRO A 1070 61.65 20.48 -31.37
N ILE A 1071 61.22 19.23 -31.64
CA ILE A 1071 61.36 17.97 -30.83
C ILE A 1071 60.99 18.09 -29.33
N ASP A 1072 59.77 17.73 -28.92
CA ASP A 1072 59.22 16.38 -28.65
C ASP A 1072 59.87 15.62 -27.48
N TYR A 1073 59.07 15.46 -26.42
CA TYR A 1073 59.29 14.61 -25.24
C TYR A 1073 57.98 13.87 -24.85
N ASN A 1074 56.94 13.98 -25.68
CA ASN A 1074 55.54 13.75 -25.28
C ASN A 1074 55.03 12.37 -25.74
N THR A 1075 55.60 11.86 -26.83
CA THR A 1075 55.28 10.54 -27.40
C THR A 1075 55.50 9.39 -26.41
N GLN A 1076 56.52 9.46 -25.54
CA GLN A 1076 56.84 8.40 -24.58
C GLN A 1076 55.92 8.36 -23.35
N VAL A 1077 55.42 9.52 -22.90
CA VAL A 1077 54.43 9.61 -21.80
C VAL A 1077 53.05 9.15 -22.29
N THR A 1078 52.66 9.59 -23.50
CA THR A 1078 51.40 9.19 -24.13
C THR A 1078 51.32 7.66 -24.32
N TRP A 1079 52.43 7.01 -24.69
CA TRP A 1079 52.49 5.55 -24.80
C TRP A 1079 52.30 4.83 -23.46
N MET A 1080 52.92 5.30 -22.37
CA MET A 1080 52.71 4.70 -21.05
C MET A 1080 51.28 4.89 -20.53
N LEU A 1081 50.65 6.04 -20.80
CA LEU A 1081 49.25 6.28 -20.43
C LEU A 1081 48.30 5.39 -21.24
N ALA A 1082 48.48 5.30 -22.56
CA ALA A 1082 47.69 4.41 -23.41
C ALA A 1082 47.86 2.94 -23.03
N GLN A 1083 49.09 2.51 -22.71
CA GLN A 1083 49.37 1.14 -22.27
C GLN A 1083 48.73 0.83 -20.91
N ARG A 1084 48.78 1.78 -19.96
CA ARG A 1084 48.08 1.64 -18.67
C ARG A 1084 46.57 1.56 -18.84
N GLN A 1085 45.99 2.41 -19.68
CA GLN A 1085 44.55 2.43 -19.96
C GLN A 1085 44.10 1.14 -20.68
N GLN A 1086 44.94 0.55 -21.54
CA GLN A 1086 44.73 -0.79 -22.09
C GLN A 1086 44.82 -1.90 -21.04
N GLU A 1087 45.75 -1.82 -20.08
CA GLU A 1087 45.87 -2.81 -18.99
C GLU A 1087 44.64 -2.74 -18.05
N GLU A 1088 44.16 -1.53 -17.74
CA GLU A 1088 42.96 -1.29 -16.93
C GLU A 1088 41.68 -1.76 -17.66
N VAL A 1089 41.51 -1.45 -18.95
CA VAL A 1089 40.44 -2.02 -19.80
C VAL A 1089 40.53 -3.54 -19.86
N ARG A 1090 41.73 -4.13 -19.99
CA ARG A 1090 41.88 -5.59 -20.02
C ARG A 1090 41.50 -6.23 -18.68
N GLN A 1091 41.82 -5.63 -17.53
CA GLN A 1091 41.36 -6.11 -16.23
C GLN A 1091 39.83 -6.02 -16.10
N GLN A 1092 39.20 -4.96 -16.61
CA GLN A 1092 37.75 -4.80 -16.57
C GLN A 1092 37.04 -5.78 -17.50
N GLN A 1093 37.62 -6.07 -18.66
CA GLN A 1093 37.17 -7.10 -19.60
C GLN A 1093 37.44 -8.53 -19.08
N GLU A 1094 38.52 -8.75 -18.31
CA GLU A 1094 38.78 -10.00 -17.58
C GLU A 1094 37.73 -10.22 -16.47
N ARG A 1095 37.24 -9.17 -15.79
CA ARG A 1095 36.11 -9.27 -14.84
C ARG A 1095 34.80 -9.62 -15.54
N ALA A 1096 34.47 -8.96 -16.65
CA ALA A 1096 33.30 -9.31 -17.47
C ALA A 1096 33.37 -10.75 -18.02
N MET A 1097 34.54 -11.19 -18.50
CA MET A 1097 34.76 -12.58 -18.90
C MET A 1097 34.71 -13.56 -17.73
N ASN A 1098 35.07 -13.17 -16.51
CA ASN A 1098 34.89 -14.04 -15.33
C ASN A 1098 33.40 -14.21 -14.97
N TYR A 1099 32.58 -13.17 -15.16
CA TYR A 1099 31.11 -13.28 -15.05
C TYR A 1099 30.53 -14.25 -16.11
N ALA A 1100 30.99 -14.13 -17.36
CA ALA A 1100 30.62 -15.06 -18.44
C ALA A 1100 31.11 -16.51 -18.21
N LYS A 1101 32.29 -16.70 -17.61
CA LYS A 1101 32.79 -18.03 -17.18
C LYS A 1101 31.98 -18.60 -16.02
N LEU A 1102 31.55 -17.76 -15.07
CA LEU A 1102 30.67 -18.17 -13.98
C LEU A 1102 29.34 -18.71 -14.52
N ARG A 1103 28.69 -17.96 -15.42
CA ARG A 1103 27.51 -18.41 -16.20
C ARG A 1103 27.74 -19.75 -16.91
N THR A 1104 28.91 -19.92 -17.53
CA THR A 1104 29.26 -21.16 -18.26
C THR A 1104 29.42 -22.37 -17.33
N ASN A 1105 30.06 -22.19 -16.17
CA ASN A 1105 30.21 -23.25 -15.17
C ASN A 1105 28.87 -23.61 -14.53
N LEU A 1106 28.01 -22.63 -14.26
CA LEU A 1106 26.67 -22.85 -13.70
C LEU A 1106 25.80 -23.69 -14.65
N GLN A 1107 25.79 -23.37 -15.95
CA GLN A 1107 25.07 -24.15 -16.97
C GLN A 1107 25.60 -25.59 -17.13
N GLN A 1108 26.88 -25.84 -16.84
CA GLN A 1108 27.43 -27.21 -16.83
C GLN A 1108 27.09 -27.98 -15.55
N ALA A 1109 27.01 -27.32 -14.39
CA ALA A 1109 26.58 -27.94 -13.14
C ALA A 1109 25.10 -28.36 -13.21
N ILE A 1110 24.21 -27.47 -13.67
CA ILE A 1110 22.77 -27.72 -13.81
C ILE A 1110 22.51 -28.91 -14.76
N ARG A 1111 23.33 -29.13 -15.79
CA ARG A 1111 23.21 -30.24 -16.75
C ARG A 1111 23.76 -31.59 -16.26
N ARG A 1112 24.23 -31.73 -15.01
CA ARG A 1112 24.76 -33.00 -14.47
C ARG A 1112 24.10 -33.49 -13.18
N GLY A 1113 23.09 -32.80 -12.66
CA GLY A 1113 22.43 -33.10 -11.38
C GLY A 1113 21.52 -34.34 -11.33
N THR A 1114 21.81 -35.41 -12.07
CA THR A 1114 21.00 -36.65 -12.08
C THR A 1114 21.84 -37.93 -12.17
N GLY A 1115 22.11 -38.59 -11.03
CA GLY A 1115 22.50 -40.00 -10.99
C GLY A 1115 23.50 -40.42 -9.91
N LEU A 1116 23.02 -41.31 -9.02
CA LEU A 1116 23.74 -42.38 -8.29
C LEU A 1116 24.83 -42.02 -7.25
N MET A 1117 24.58 -42.47 -6.00
CA MET A 1117 25.45 -43.24 -5.07
C MET A 1117 26.92 -42.80 -4.79
N GLU A 1118 27.53 -43.06 -3.63
CA GLU A 1118 27.23 -44.06 -2.58
C GLU A 1118 27.57 -43.51 -1.15
N GLU A 1119 27.76 -44.40 -0.17
CA GLU A 1119 27.93 -44.11 1.28
C GLU A 1119 29.37 -43.68 1.68
N ASP A 1120 29.55 -42.92 2.79
CA ASP A 1120 30.38 -43.36 3.96
C ASP A 1120 30.55 -42.32 5.12
N GLU A 1121 30.92 -42.89 6.28
CA GLU A 1121 31.54 -42.34 7.52
C GLU A 1121 30.82 -41.40 8.53
N GLU A 1122 31.13 -41.69 9.81
CA GLU A 1122 30.45 -41.39 11.10
C GLU A 1122 30.67 -39.98 11.72
N PRO A 1123 29.91 -39.61 12.79
CA PRO A 1123 30.04 -38.32 13.47
C PRO A 1123 31.09 -38.28 14.59
N ILE A 1124 31.59 -37.07 14.89
CA ILE A 1124 32.37 -36.79 16.11
C ILE A 1124 31.49 -36.11 17.17
N VAL A 1125 31.54 -36.64 18.38
CA VAL A 1125 30.87 -36.13 19.60
C VAL A 1125 31.84 -35.25 20.39
N GLU A 1126 31.35 -34.18 21.02
CA GLU A 1126 31.96 -33.70 22.27
C GLU A 1126 30.92 -33.05 23.20
N ASP A 1127 31.08 -33.27 24.51
CA ASP A 1127 30.05 -33.03 25.52
C ASP A 1127 30.09 -31.62 26.14
N VAL A 1128 28.93 -31.15 26.61
CA VAL A 1128 28.85 -30.29 27.80
C VAL A 1128 27.80 -30.86 28.76
N MET A 1129 28.24 -31.69 29.69
CA MET A 1129 27.39 -32.16 30.80
C MET A 1129 27.05 -31.01 31.76
N MET A 1130 25.81 -30.99 32.24
CA MET A 1130 25.48 -30.48 33.58
C MET A 1130 24.54 -31.46 34.26
N SER A 1131 24.96 -31.99 35.42
CA SER A 1131 24.19 -32.93 36.23
C SER A 1131 23.44 -32.23 37.35
N SER A 1132 22.25 -32.72 37.67
CA SER A 1132 21.65 -32.72 39.01
C SER A 1132 20.57 -33.80 39.06
N GLU A 1133 20.49 -34.55 40.16
CA GLU A 1133 19.65 -35.74 40.24
C GLU A 1133 18.23 -35.46 40.75
N GLY A 1134 17.27 -36.20 40.18
CA GLY A 1134 16.48 -37.12 40.99
C GLY A 1134 15.39 -36.56 41.91
N ARG A 1135 14.16 -36.54 41.38
CA ARG A 1135 13.04 -37.13 42.12
C ARG A 1135 12.04 -37.81 41.18
N MET A 1136 11.99 -39.14 41.28
CA MET A 1136 10.97 -40.00 40.67
C MET A 1136 9.87 -40.32 41.70
N GLU A 1137 8.95 -41.22 41.32
CA GLU A 1137 7.79 -41.71 42.08
C GLU A 1137 6.61 -40.70 42.10
N ASP A 1138 5.42 -41.01 41.55
CA ASP A 1138 5.00 -42.27 40.93
C ASP A 1138 3.80 -42.14 39.95
N LEU A 1139 3.72 -43.13 39.04
CA LEU A 1139 2.53 -43.88 38.57
C LEU A 1139 1.11 -43.31 38.86
N ASN A 1140 0.09 -43.37 37.98
CA ASN A 1140 -0.12 -43.80 36.58
C ASN A 1140 -1.57 -43.31 36.19
N GLU A 1141 -2.25 -43.53 35.06
CA GLU A 1141 -2.08 -44.27 33.80
C GLU A 1141 -3.06 -43.68 32.74
N GLY A 1142 -2.91 -44.03 31.45
CA GLY A 1142 -4.00 -43.94 30.45
C GLY A 1142 -3.89 -42.83 29.38
N MET A 1143 -3.40 -43.21 28.20
CA MET A 1143 -3.73 -42.54 26.93
C MET A 1143 -4.14 -43.61 25.92
N ASP A 1144 -5.28 -43.41 25.25
CA ASP A 1144 -5.72 -44.27 24.17
C ASP A 1144 -4.98 -43.95 22.86
N PHE A 1145 -4.86 -44.97 22.01
CA PHE A 1145 -4.37 -44.86 20.64
C PHE A 1145 -5.46 -44.22 19.76
N ASP A 1146 -5.11 -43.26 18.89
CA ASP A 1146 -5.31 -43.47 17.45
C ASP A 1146 -4.62 -42.45 16.53
N THR A 1147 -4.31 -42.93 15.32
CA THR A 1147 -3.89 -42.20 14.08
C THR A 1147 -2.64 -41.31 14.13
N MET A 1148 -1.61 -41.73 13.40
CA MET A 1148 -0.48 -40.89 12.98
C MET A 1148 -0.80 -40.18 11.65
N ASP A 1149 -0.42 -38.91 11.52
CA ASP A 1149 -0.13 -38.29 10.22
C ASP A 1149 1.38 -38.10 10.07
N ILE A 1150 1.89 -38.20 8.84
CA ILE A 1150 3.34 -38.26 8.55
C ILE A 1150 3.80 -36.93 7.93
N ASP A 1151 4.45 -36.09 8.73
CA ASP A 1151 5.11 -34.87 8.26
C ASP A 1151 6.31 -35.22 7.33
N LEU A 1152 6.17 -34.90 6.04
CA LEU A 1152 7.28 -34.92 5.09
C LEU A 1152 8.05 -33.58 5.13
N PRO A 1153 9.38 -33.58 4.97
CA PRO A 1153 10.19 -32.37 5.07
C PRO A 1153 9.85 -31.36 3.95
N PRO A 1154 9.75 -30.05 4.25
CA PRO A 1154 9.36 -29.05 3.27
C PRO A 1154 10.44 -28.87 2.18
N SER A 1155 10.04 -28.98 0.92
CA SER A 1155 10.94 -28.78 -0.23
C SER A 1155 11.30 -27.31 -0.43
N LYS A 1156 12.58 -27.03 -0.69
CA LYS A 1156 13.12 -25.65 -0.71
C LYS A 1156 12.58 -24.77 -1.85
N ASN A 1157 12.23 -25.36 -3.01
CA ASN A 1157 12.06 -24.61 -4.27
C ASN A 1157 10.60 -24.26 -4.61
N ARG A 1158 9.65 -24.25 -3.66
CA ARG A 1158 8.22 -23.97 -3.94
C ARG A 1158 7.76 -22.54 -3.58
N ARG A 1159 8.64 -21.64 -3.11
CA ARG A 1159 8.23 -20.29 -2.64
C ARG A 1159 8.70 -19.10 -3.47
N GLU A 1160 9.80 -19.20 -4.21
CA GLU A 1160 10.29 -18.15 -5.13
C GLU A 1160 9.24 -17.73 -6.18
N ARG A 1161 8.25 -18.61 -6.45
CA ARG A 1161 7.12 -18.36 -7.36
C ARG A 1161 5.81 -17.93 -6.68
N SER A 1162 5.78 -17.83 -5.35
CA SER A 1162 4.54 -17.61 -4.58
C SER A 1162 4.35 -16.19 -4.04
N GLU A 1163 5.33 -15.32 -4.30
CA GLU A 1163 5.43 -13.96 -3.75
C GLU A 1163 5.27 -12.86 -4.81
N LEU A 1164 5.22 -13.21 -6.11
CA LEU A 1164 4.70 -12.36 -7.20
C LEU A 1164 3.16 -12.26 -7.20
N LYS A 1165 2.54 -12.27 -6.02
CA LYS A 1165 1.10 -12.06 -5.91
C LYS A 1165 0.78 -10.59 -6.14
N PRO A 1166 -0.07 -10.25 -7.12
CA PRO A 1166 -0.43 -8.87 -7.37
C PRO A 1166 -1.46 -8.40 -6.34
N ASP A 1167 -0.99 -7.85 -5.22
CA ASP A 1167 -1.77 -6.91 -4.40
C ASP A 1167 -1.93 -5.54 -5.11
N TYR A 1168 -2.17 -5.58 -6.42
CA TYR A 1168 -2.71 -4.49 -7.25
C TYR A 1168 -4.18 -4.20 -6.92
N PHE A 1169 -4.81 -5.08 -6.14
CA PHE A 1169 -6.17 -4.94 -5.65
C PHE A 1169 -6.26 -3.90 -4.53
N ASP A 1170 -6.21 -2.62 -4.90
CA ASP A 1170 -7.07 -1.65 -4.22
C ASP A 1170 -8.53 -1.93 -4.64
N PRO A 1171 -9.44 -2.31 -3.72
CA PRO A 1171 -10.85 -2.44 -4.04
C PRO A 1171 -11.51 -1.13 -4.50
N GLY A 1172 -10.86 0.02 -4.26
CA GLY A 1172 -11.24 1.33 -4.80
C GLY A 1172 -11.12 1.42 -6.32
N SER A 1173 -10.11 0.80 -6.95
CA SER A 1173 -9.91 0.86 -8.41
C SER A 1173 -10.96 0.10 -9.23
N ILE A 1174 -11.89 -0.59 -8.55
CA ILE A 1174 -13.11 -1.16 -9.16
C ILE A 1174 -14.04 -0.06 -9.69
N MET A 1175 -13.88 1.18 -9.23
CA MET A 1175 -14.45 2.38 -9.85
C MET A 1175 -13.32 3.37 -10.11
N ASP A 1176 -12.95 3.54 -11.38
CA ASP A 1176 -12.13 4.68 -11.82
C ASP A 1176 -12.82 5.98 -11.38
N GLU A 1177 -12.06 6.90 -10.79
CA GLU A 1177 -12.60 8.19 -10.36
C GLU A 1177 -13.12 9.03 -11.53
N SER A 1178 -12.71 8.74 -12.78
CA SER A 1178 -13.34 9.34 -13.97
C SER A 1178 -14.85 9.07 -14.06
N VAL A 1179 -15.30 7.88 -13.64
CA VAL A 1179 -16.72 7.49 -13.61
C VAL A 1179 -17.48 8.18 -12.47
N ILE A 1180 -16.77 8.61 -11.42
CA ILE A 1180 -17.32 9.46 -10.35
C ILE A 1180 -17.32 10.94 -10.77
N ALA A 1181 -16.41 11.35 -11.66
CA ALA A 1181 -16.23 12.74 -12.12
C ALA A 1181 -17.17 13.16 -13.27
N MET A 1182 -17.98 12.26 -13.83
CA MET A 1182 -19.04 12.56 -14.81
C MET A 1182 -20.47 12.52 -14.22
N PHE A 1183 -20.60 12.76 -12.90
CA PHE A 1183 -21.88 12.96 -12.19
C PHE A 1183 -21.98 14.33 -11.51
#